data_AF-A0A2E1ELS2-F1
#
_entry.id   AF-A0A2E1ELS2-F1
#
_cell.length_a   1.000
_cell.length_b   1.000
_cell.length_c   1.000
_cell.angle_alpha   90.00
_cell.angle_beta   90.00
_cell.angle_gamma   90.00
#
_symmetry.space_group_name_H-M   'P 1'
#
loop_
_entity.id
_entity.type
_entity.pdbx_description
1 polymer ?
#
loop_
_entity_poly.entity_id
_entity_poly.type
_entity_poly.pdbx_seq_one_letter_code
_entity_poly.pdbx_strand_id
1 'polypeptide(L)'
;MRYRLGLDLGTNSIGWWMVKLDQEGRACGSLGGGVRIFSDGRNPKDGTSLAVQRRVPRGMRRRRDRFIGRRSDLMNHLIAFGLMPGDEGERKALEALDPYELRAVALDRALTPHELGRALFHLNQRRGFKSNRKTDSDDNETGVVKERIGELRTRIEKSGARTLGEFLHKRRLKGRMVRARPEAGFYPERAMYEDEFDLIRQQQNSHHSLTAEQWDTLKDIIFFQRPLKPVDPGWCLFEAGEKRAHRALPLTQEFRMVQEANNLRVTSPGSPARRLTLEERDKVLGHLRKKKELKLDTMLKLLKLPSGSTVNLFDDHRSTIKGEETAARLAHKEIFGDAWFNLSAEERTGIVRTLLDTEKPEEIERIAQRQWGLSEAAAKKLAGKSLPEGYSRLSEKAIAKLLPIMEDQGLNYAEAVEQVPEYGHHSDFRPDEARDALPYYGEVLARHCVGADPSAPKIDEVAHWGRLANPTVHIGLNQIRRLVNRLIEVHGKPEEIVIELARELKMSKEGKDKERKKNSENEAANRRREEQIRAAGTAPSPHLLRKLRLWEEQKVGTANLCPFTGQPISFEMAISAATEIEHILPFSKTLDDSMANKVLCLIEANRAKRDRSPYDAFHTDPTLAGRKYVYDDILFRADNLPANKRWRFYPDAMDRFNNDERDFLDRQLNETKYLSRIARSYLSNLYNEKEEGRMRVRAIPGKLTAMLRGKWGLSALLPGHNLSGGEEAPRKNRNDHRHHAIDAFVVANTTQGLLKRLADLNDDADRQRLVDAVPDPWDNFDREELRQQLARLTVSHKADHGTPGSKGKTTGALHNDTAYGIVGPGKNGNTIVVSRTPLSRFTTPKDMDKGLEGIRDAALREALTTAWNTFKAAPPEASNSDDKDSRRKPKNPAMAFAEMVATKGIEIGGRKVTVRRVRMCEELGVVPIKDRKTGKPYKAYKPDGNAFNEVYELPNGNWISVVIRRFDANQPDFSSADFRPHPAARKVMRLHIDDLVAVDDGGQRRVLRVVKLSGQKITLADHFEAGALKSRDADKEDPFKYLEKSANVLKSMGLRKVGIDEIGRLTDPGPQQAKSGGKAA
;
A
#
# COMPACT_ATOMS: atom_id res chain seq x y z
N MET A 1 2.09 -24.35 38.77
CA MET A 1 1.63 -22.99 39.13
C MET A 1 0.56 -22.57 38.14
N ARG A 2 -0.65 -22.20 38.58
CA ARG A 2 -1.74 -21.79 37.68
C ARG A 2 -1.68 -20.29 37.43
N TYR A 3 -1.70 -19.89 36.17
CA TYR A 3 -1.66 -18.49 35.79
C TYR A 3 -2.44 -18.19 34.51
N ARG A 4 -2.91 -16.95 34.39
CA ARG A 4 -3.53 -16.41 33.19
C ARG A 4 -2.56 -15.45 32.50
N LEU A 5 -2.47 -15.55 31.17
CA LEU A 5 -1.65 -14.67 30.34
C LEU A 5 -2.53 -13.63 29.65
N GLY A 6 -2.32 -12.35 29.95
CA GLY A 6 -2.88 -11.24 29.20
C GLY A 6 -1.93 -10.82 28.07
N LEU A 7 -2.47 -10.52 26.89
CA LEU A 7 -1.72 -10.02 25.73
C LEU A 7 -2.38 -8.76 25.16
N ASP A 8 -1.64 -7.65 25.16
CA ASP A 8 -1.96 -6.44 24.39
C ASP A 8 -1.25 -6.53 23.03
N LEU A 9 -2.02 -6.61 21.94
CA LEU A 9 -1.49 -6.84 20.59
C LEU A 9 -1.56 -5.56 19.76
N GLY A 10 -0.39 -4.98 19.47
CA GLY A 10 -0.20 -3.89 18.52
C GLY A 10 0.32 -4.35 17.15
N THR A 11 0.45 -3.41 16.21
CA THR A 11 1.07 -3.67 14.89
C THR A 11 2.58 -3.85 14.97
N ASN A 12 3.22 -3.27 15.98
CA ASN A 12 4.67 -3.25 16.22
C ASN A 12 5.06 -3.56 17.68
N SER A 13 4.10 -3.97 18.51
CA SER A 13 4.31 -4.27 19.93
C SER A 13 3.42 -5.42 20.40
N ILE A 14 3.92 -6.18 21.37
CA ILE A 14 3.13 -7.12 22.18
C ILE A 14 3.44 -6.83 23.65
N GLY A 15 2.47 -6.28 24.37
CA GLY A 15 2.49 -6.29 25.82
C GLY A 15 2.04 -7.65 26.34
N TRP A 16 2.66 -8.15 27.40
CA TRP A 16 2.22 -9.39 28.04
C TRP A 16 2.31 -9.28 29.56
N TRP A 17 1.40 -9.95 30.26
CA TRP A 17 1.39 -10.00 31.71
C TRP A 17 0.86 -11.33 32.23
N MET A 18 1.48 -11.87 33.28
CA MET A 18 1.06 -13.11 33.94
C MET A 18 0.43 -12.80 35.29
N VAL A 19 -0.77 -13.32 35.50
CA VAL A 19 -1.53 -13.18 36.76
C VAL A 19 -1.71 -14.56 37.39
N LYS A 20 -1.35 -14.68 38.66
CA LYS A 20 -1.53 -15.91 39.45
C LYS A 20 -3.01 -16.18 39.67
N LEU A 21 -3.39 -17.44 39.55
CA LEU A 21 -4.76 -17.88 39.81
C LEU A 21 -4.84 -18.74 41.08
N ASP A 22 -5.93 -18.59 41.83
CA ASP A 22 -6.30 -19.48 42.93
C ASP A 22 -6.92 -20.80 42.41
N GLN A 23 -7.50 -21.59 43.32
CA GLN A 23 -8.14 -22.86 42.96
C GLN A 23 -9.42 -22.64 42.14
N GLU A 24 -10.15 -21.56 42.43
CA GLU A 24 -11.38 -21.14 41.74
C GLU A 24 -11.14 -20.42 40.41
N GLY A 25 -9.88 -20.15 40.04
CA GLY A 25 -9.51 -19.45 38.80
C GLY A 25 -9.65 -17.92 38.86
N ARG A 26 -9.73 -17.35 40.07
CA ARG A 26 -9.71 -15.91 40.31
C ARG A 26 -8.26 -15.41 40.39
N ALA A 27 -8.06 -14.16 39.99
CA ALA A 27 -6.76 -13.52 40.13
C ALA A 27 -6.42 -13.35 41.62
N CYS A 28 -5.20 -13.67 42.02
CA CYS A 28 -4.75 -13.57 43.42
C CYS A 28 -3.31 -13.04 43.57
N GLY A 29 -2.72 -12.52 42.49
CA GLY A 29 -1.39 -11.92 42.54
C GLY A 29 -0.76 -11.68 41.17
N SER A 30 0.23 -10.80 41.12
CA SER A 30 1.01 -10.52 39.91
C SER A 30 2.25 -11.43 39.83
N LEU A 31 2.57 -11.93 38.64
CA LEU A 31 3.79 -12.70 38.38
C LEU A 31 4.80 -11.93 37.52
N GLY A 32 4.44 -10.71 37.13
CA GLY A 32 5.21 -9.86 36.23
C GLY A 32 4.78 -9.97 34.77
N GLY A 33 5.40 -9.11 33.96
CA GLY A 33 5.11 -8.98 32.54
C GLY A 33 6.27 -8.36 31.77
N GLY A 34 6.01 -8.07 30.50
CA GLY A 34 7.02 -7.57 29.58
C GLY A 34 6.41 -6.91 28.36
N VAL A 35 7.30 -6.34 27.54
CA VAL A 35 6.93 -5.75 26.25
C VAL A 35 7.91 -6.22 25.20
N ARG A 36 7.38 -6.69 24.07
CA ARG A 36 8.14 -7.06 22.88
C ARG A 36 7.84 -6.09 21.76
N ILE A 37 8.84 -5.34 21.32
CA ILE A 37 8.78 -4.38 20.20
C ILE A 37 9.43 -5.00 18.96
N PHE A 38 8.81 -4.80 17.79
CA PHE A 38 9.27 -5.32 16.50
C PHE A 38 8.83 -4.43 15.34
N SER A 39 9.47 -4.57 14.18
CA SER A 39 9.06 -3.84 12.98
C SER A 39 7.68 -4.29 12.47
N ASP A 40 6.81 -3.38 12.07
CA ASP A 40 5.51 -3.67 11.44
C ASP A 40 5.62 -4.18 9.98
N GLY A 41 6.84 -4.27 9.42
CA GLY A 41 7.09 -4.67 8.03
C GLY A 41 6.74 -3.59 7.00
N ARG A 42 6.64 -2.33 7.44
CA ARG A 42 6.34 -1.15 6.62
C ARG A 42 7.46 -0.11 6.75
N ASN A 43 7.49 0.85 5.84
CA ASN A 43 8.42 1.96 5.93
C ASN A 43 7.84 3.01 6.91
N PRO A 44 8.57 3.38 7.98
CA PRO A 44 8.10 4.35 8.96
C PRO A 44 7.77 5.73 8.38
N LYS A 45 8.37 6.11 7.24
CA LYS A 45 8.16 7.42 6.62
C LYS A 45 6.84 7.50 5.86
N ASP A 46 6.51 6.48 5.09
CA ASP A 46 5.42 6.52 4.13
C ASP A 46 4.40 5.39 4.32
N GLY A 47 4.46 4.63 5.43
CA GLY A 47 3.51 3.57 5.80
C GLY A 47 3.35 2.45 4.77
N THR A 48 4.08 2.49 3.65
CA THR A 48 3.95 1.52 2.58
C THR A 48 4.63 0.23 3.01
N SER A 49 4.05 -0.91 2.60
CA SER A 49 4.63 -2.21 2.92
C SER A 49 6.03 -2.33 2.28
N LEU A 50 7.00 -2.82 3.05
CA LEU A 50 8.34 -3.14 2.54
C LEU A 50 8.28 -4.16 1.38
N ALA A 51 7.25 -5.01 1.34
CA ALA A 51 7.02 -5.92 0.23
C ALA A 51 6.66 -5.18 -1.08
N VAL A 52 5.93 -4.07 -1.00
CA VAL A 52 5.62 -3.20 -2.16
C VAL A 52 6.88 -2.48 -2.61
N GLN A 53 7.64 -1.90 -1.67
CA GLN A 53 8.94 -1.27 -1.94
C GLN A 53 9.96 -2.24 -2.53
N ARG A 54 9.84 -3.55 -2.31
CA ARG A 54 10.62 -4.57 -3.01
C ARG A 54 10.02 -4.94 -4.38
N ARG A 55 8.69 -5.04 -4.48
CA ARG A 55 7.97 -5.48 -5.68
C ARG A 55 8.10 -4.48 -6.84
N VAL A 56 8.00 -3.18 -6.58
CA VAL A 56 8.05 -2.14 -7.61
C VAL A 56 9.44 -2.08 -8.28
N PRO A 57 10.57 -1.95 -7.55
CA PRO A 57 11.91 -2.01 -8.13
C PRO A 57 12.21 -3.35 -8.80
N ARG A 58 11.71 -4.49 -8.26
CA ARG A 58 11.82 -5.79 -8.94
C ARG A 58 11.12 -5.77 -10.31
N GLY A 59 9.93 -5.17 -10.39
CA GLY A 59 9.24 -4.95 -11.66
C GLY A 59 10.03 -4.06 -12.61
N MET A 60 10.62 -2.97 -12.12
CA MET A 60 11.48 -2.08 -12.90
C MET A 60 12.74 -2.79 -13.43
N ARG A 61 13.43 -3.56 -12.58
CA ARG A 61 14.59 -4.39 -12.98
C ARG A 61 14.21 -5.38 -14.07
N ARG A 62 13.15 -6.18 -13.86
CA ARG A 62 12.66 -7.12 -14.88
C ARG A 62 12.30 -6.41 -16.19
N ARG A 63 11.64 -5.25 -16.15
CA ARG A 63 11.33 -4.47 -17.36
C ARG A 63 12.60 -4.02 -18.08
N ARG A 64 13.59 -3.52 -17.34
CA ARG A 64 14.88 -3.10 -17.88
C ARG A 64 15.66 -4.28 -18.47
N ASP A 65 15.76 -5.38 -17.75
CA ASP A 65 16.54 -6.55 -18.19
C ASP A 65 15.91 -7.19 -19.43
N ARG A 66 14.57 -7.27 -19.48
CA ARG A 66 13.84 -7.70 -20.69
C ARG A 66 14.02 -6.73 -21.86
N PHE A 67 14.05 -5.42 -21.60
CA PHE A 67 14.34 -4.42 -22.63
C PHE A 67 15.76 -4.55 -23.18
N ILE A 68 16.75 -4.75 -22.32
CA ILE A 68 18.15 -4.95 -22.71
C ILE A 68 18.30 -6.26 -23.48
N GLY A 69 17.73 -7.36 -22.97
CA GLY A 69 17.76 -8.67 -23.63
C GLY A 69 17.16 -8.59 -25.03
N ARG A 70 15.92 -8.09 -25.15
CA ARG A 70 15.26 -7.91 -26.44
C ARG A 70 16.05 -7.01 -27.39
N ARG A 71 16.58 -5.88 -26.91
CA ARG A 71 17.37 -4.98 -27.75
C ARG A 71 18.66 -5.65 -28.26
N SER A 72 19.31 -6.45 -27.42
CA SER A 72 20.55 -7.16 -27.79
C SER A 72 20.25 -8.28 -28.78
N ASP A 73 19.19 -9.05 -28.52
CA ASP A 73 18.70 -10.11 -29.39
C ASP A 73 18.29 -9.57 -30.77
N LEU A 74 17.54 -8.47 -30.80
CA LEU A 74 17.19 -7.77 -32.04
C LEU A 74 18.43 -7.29 -32.78
N MET A 75 19.40 -6.70 -32.07
CA MET A 75 20.64 -6.21 -32.71
C MET A 75 21.42 -7.36 -33.35
N ASN A 76 21.56 -8.49 -32.66
CA ASN A 76 22.24 -9.66 -33.18
C ASN A 76 21.58 -10.17 -34.48
N HIS A 77 20.26 -10.25 -34.50
CA HIS A 77 19.52 -10.69 -35.69
C HIS A 77 19.59 -9.65 -36.82
N LEU A 78 19.51 -8.35 -36.52
CA LEU A 78 19.70 -7.31 -37.54
C LEU A 78 21.09 -7.41 -38.18
N ILE A 79 22.15 -7.71 -37.41
CA ILE A 79 23.50 -7.92 -37.96
C ILE A 79 23.55 -9.19 -38.80
N ALA A 80 23.04 -10.31 -38.28
CA ALA A 80 23.04 -11.60 -38.97
C ALA A 80 22.27 -11.55 -40.30
N PHE A 81 21.23 -10.71 -40.38
CA PHE A 81 20.41 -10.52 -41.59
C PHE A 81 20.91 -9.39 -42.49
N GLY A 82 22.08 -8.79 -42.21
CA GLY A 82 22.66 -7.71 -43.03
C GLY A 82 21.96 -6.36 -42.94
N LEU A 83 21.06 -6.18 -41.97
CA LEU A 83 20.32 -4.93 -41.72
C LEU A 83 21.06 -3.96 -40.78
N MET A 84 22.15 -4.40 -40.17
CA MET A 84 23.02 -3.55 -39.35
C MET A 84 24.49 -3.94 -39.60
N PRO A 85 25.42 -2.96 -39.60
CA PRO A 85 26.84 -3.25 -39.69
C PRO A 85 27.32 -4.18 -38.56
N GLY A 86 28.29 -5.04 -38.85
CA GLY A 86 28.99 -5.85 -37.84
C GLY A 86 29.89 -5.01 -36.92
N ASP A 87 30.45 -3.92 -37.45
CA ASP A 87 31.28 -2.98 -36.72
C ASP A 87 30.45 -2.07 -35.78
N GLU A 88 30.98 -1.76 -34.58
CA GLU A 88 30.29 -0.92 -33.60
C GLU A 88 30.31 0.57 -33.96
N GLY A 89 31.39 1.04 -34.59
CA GLY A 89 31.55 2.43 -35.04
C GLY A 89 30.58 2.78 -36.16
N GLU A 90 30.50 1.93 -37.19
CA GLU A 90 29.55 2.08 -38.30
C GLU A 90 28.09 2.05 -37.82
N ARG A 91 27.75 1.12 -36.93
CA ARG A 91 26.41 1.11 -36.29
C ARG A 91 26.10 2.41 -35.56
N LYS A 92 27.10 3.00 -34.89
CA LYS A 92 26.93 4.24 -34.14
C LYS A 92 26.72 5.44 -35.07
N ALA A 93 27.33 5.44 -36.26
CA ALA A 93 27.10 6.47 -37.26
C ALA A 93 25.62 6.56 -37.69
N LEU A 94 24.89 5.43 -37.70
CA LEU A 94 23.46 5.37 -38.01
C LEU A 94 22.56 6.09 -36.99
N GLU A 95 23.07 6.47 -35.81
CA GLU A 95 22.30 7.26 -34.85
C GLU A 95 21.93 8.66 -35.38
N ALA A 96 22.71 9.19 -36.32
CA ALA A 96 22.46 10.47 -36.97
C ALA A 96 21.21 10.47 -37.86
N LEU A 97 20.82 9.30 -38.39
CA LEU A 97 19.62 9.15 -39.21
C LEU A 97 18.36 9.27 -38.35
N ASP A 98 17.37 10.06 -38.80
CA ASP A 98 16.10 10.20 -38.09
C ASP A 98 15.24 8.94 -38.27
N PRO A 99 15.04 8.13 -37.22
CA PRO A 99 14.26 6.91 -37.35
C PRO A 99 12.77 7.19 -37.63
N TYR A 100 12.24 8.37 -37.32
CA TYR A 100 10.85 8.70 -37.65
C TYR A 100 10.68 8.99 -39.14
N GLU A 101 11.66 9.66 -39.75
CA GLU A 101 11.70 9.89 -41.20
C GLU A 101 11.84 8.56 -41.95
N LEU A 102 12.81 7.73 -41.56
CA LEU A 102 13.01 6.42 -42.18
C LEU A 102 11.76 5.54 -42.11
N ARG A 103 11.06 5.53 -40.97
CA ARG A 103 9.78 4.80 -40.83
C ARG A 103 8.67 5.32 -41.73
N ALA A 104 8.66 6.62 -42.05
CA ALA A 104 7.70 7.22 -42.96
C ALA A 104 8.04 6.91 -44.43
N VAL A 105 9.31 7.14 -44.80
CA VAL A 105 9.83 7.02 -46.17
C VAL A 105 9.98 5.57 -46.62
N ALA A 106 10.07 4.61 -45.68
CA ALA A 106 9.99 3.17 -45.97
C ALA A 106 8.70 2.74 -46.70
N LEU A 107 7.68 3.59 -46.73
CA LEU A 107 6.43 3.33 -47.43
C LEU A 107 6.43 3.88 -48.87
N ASP A 108 7.43 4.69 -49.23
CA ASP A 108 7.47 5.47 -50.48
C ASP A 108 8.66 5.10 -51.37
N ARG A 109 9.79 4.69 -50.78
CA ARG A 109 10.98 4.24 -51.53
C ARG A 109 11.67 3.05 -50.89
N ALA A 110 12.49 2.36 -51.67
CA ALA A 110 13.45 1.40 -51.15
C ALA A 110 14.41 2.09 -50.16
N LEU A 111 14.54 1.52 -48.98
CA LEU A 111 15.59 1.86 -48.01
C LEU A 111 16.81 0.98 -48.25
N THR A 112 18.00 1.51 -47.95
CA THR A 112 19.19 0.66 -47.82
C THR A 112 19.03 -0.32 -46.66
N PRO A 113 19.75 -1.45 -46.63
CA PRO A 113 19.63 -2.44 -45.55
C PRO A 113 19.80 -1.81 -44.15
N HIS A 114 20.77 -0.91 -44.00
CA HIS A 114 21.06 -0.23 -42.73
C HIS A 114 20.02 0.84 -42.34
N GLU A 115 19.43 1.54 -43.31
CA GLU A 115 18.28 2.42 -43.08
C GLU A 115 17.06 1.62 -42.58
N LEU A 116 16.77 0.48 -43.22
CA LEU A 116 15.69 -0.41 -42.82
C LEU A 116 15.93 -0.95 -41.40
N GLY A 117 17.12 -1.46 -41.12
CA GLY A 117 17.48 -1.91 -39.77
C GLY A 117 17.36 -0.80 -38.72
N ARG A 118 17.71 0.45 -39.07
CA ARG A 118 17.55 1.61 -38.18
C ARG A 118 16.09 1.90 -37.86
N ALA A 119 15.20 1.81 -38.87
CA ALA A 119 13.76 1.97 -38.70
C ALA A 119 13.17 0.87 -37.79
N LEU A 120 13.48 -0.40 -38.06
CA LEU A 120 12.99 -1.55 -37.28
C LEU A 120 13.51 -1.55 -35.85
N PHE A 121 14.80 -1.23 -35.65
CA PHE A 121 15.40 -1.12 -34.33
C PHE A 121 14.70 -0.07 -33.44
N HIS A 122 14.19 1.00 -34.05
CA HIS A 122 13.45 2.05 -33.35
C HIS A 122 12.07 1.59 -32.86
N LEU A 123 11.37 0.72 -33.59
CA LEU A 123 10.08 0.15 -33.15
C LEU A 123 10.21 -0.58 -31.80
N ASN A 124 11.33 -1.30 -31.58
CA ASN A 124 11.62 -1.95 -30.30
C ASN A 124 11.80 -0.97 -29.12
N GLN A 125 12.27 0.26 -29.37
CA GLN A 125 12.50 1.25 -28.32
C GLN A 125 11.19 1.65 -27.64
N ARG A 126 10.08 1.66 -28.40
CA ARG A 126 8.72 1.97 -27.93
C ARG A 126 7.71 1.18 -28.75
N ARG A 127 7.20 0.09 -28.19
CA ARG A 127 6.32 -0.88 -28.87
C ARG A 127 4.85 -0.84 -28.44
N GLY A 128 4.39 0.33 -27.97
CA GLY A 128 3.01 0.53 -27.54
C GLY A 128 2.54 -0.27 -26.31
N PHE A 129 1.39 0.11 -25.79
CA PHE A 129 0.63 -0.68 -24.81
C PHE A 129 -0.11 -1.81 -25.51
N LYS A 130 -0.10 -3.02 -24.94
CA LYS A 130 -0.86 -4.16 -25.48
C LYS A 130 -2.06 -4.38 -24.58
N SER A 131 -3.25 -4.26 -25.14
CA SER A 131 -4.50 -4.56 -24.46
C SER A 131 -4.51 -6.02 -23.98
N ASN A 132 -5.14 -6.27 -22.83
CA ASN A 132 -5.32 -7.60 -22.28
C ASN A 132 -6.69 -7.65 -21.59
N ARG A 133 -7.57 -8.55 -22.03
CA ARG A 133 -8.94 -8.64 -21.50
C ARG A 133 -8.98 -8.88 -19.99
N LYS A 134 -8.00 -9.62 -19.44
CA LYS A 134 -7.96 -9.94 -18.00
C LYS A 134 -7.59 -8.73 -17.12
N THR A 135 -7.05 -7.67 -17.71
CA THR A 135 -6.69 -6.43 -16.98
C THR A 135 -7.50 -5.23 -17.43
N ASP A 136 -8.06 -5.28 -18.64
CA ASP A 136 -8.78 -4.19 -19.26
C ASP A 136 -10.27 -4.32 -18.96
N SER A 137 -10.62 -4.19 -17.68
CA SER A 137 -12.01 -4.13 -17.20
C SER A 137 -12.75 -2.91 -17.79
N ASP A 138 -14.08 -2.88 -17.64
CA ASP A 138 -14.92 -1.70 -17.90
C ASP A 138 -14.67 -0.57 -16.85
N ASP A 139 -13.53 -0.58 -16.14
CA ASP A 139 -13.13 0.50 -15.22
C ASP A 139 -12.67 1.77 -15.94
N ASN A 140 -12.90 2.90 -15.28
CA ASN A 140 -12.74 4.23 -15.85
C ASN A 140 -11.29 4.61 -16.24
N GLU A 141 -10.26 4.14 -15.53
CA GLU A 141 -8.86 4.42 -15.92
C GLU A 141 -8.50 3.74 -17.25
N THR A 142 -9.00 2.53 -17.46
CA THR A 142 -8.91 1.80 -18.72
C THR A 142 -9.72 2.50 -19.82
N GLY A 143 -10.88 3.06 -19.46
CA GLY A 143 -11.73 3.88 -20.33
C GLY A 143 -11.00 5.10 -20.92
N VAL A 144 -10.31 5.89 -20.09
CA VAL A 144 -9.54 7.07 -20.55
C VAL A 144 -8.38 6.67 -21.48
N VAL A 145 -7.73 5.54 -21.21
CA VAL A 145 -6.66 5.02 -22.09
C VAL A 145 -7.25 4.58 -23.42
N LYS A 146 -8.37 3.84 -23.42
CA LYS A 146 -9.09 3.41 -24.64
C LYS A 146 -9.59 4.61 -25.46
N GLU A 147 -10.14 5.63 -24.81
CA GLU A 147 -10.57 6.88 -25.45
C GLU A 147 -9.39 7.59 -26.13
N ARG A 148 -8.26 7.77 -25.42
CA ARG A 148 -7.05 8.39 -25.99
C ARG A 148 -6.41 7.57 -27.11
N ILE A 149 -6.53 6.25 -27.08
CA ILE A 149 -6.14 5.37 -28.19
C ILE A 149 -7.04 5.62 -29.40
N GLY A 150 -8.36 5.69 -29.18
CA GLY A 150 -9.35 6.02 -30.21
C GLY A 150 -9.12 7.40 -30.84
N GLU A 151 -8.95 8.45 -30.02
CA GLU A 151 -8.60 9.80 -30.48
C GLU A 151 -7.31 9.81 -31.31
N LEU A 152 -6.31 9.01 -30.92
CA LEU A 152 -5.07 8.92 -31.67
C LEU A 152 -5.29 8.28 -33.04
N ARG A 153 -6.10 7.21 -33.16
CA ARG A 153 -6.48 6.61 -34.45
C ARG A 153 -7.11 7.67 -35.36
N THR A 154 -8.12 8.38 -34.86
CA THR A 154 -8.77 9.47 -35.62
C THR A 154 -7.80 10.59 -35.99
N ARG A 155 -6.82 10.93 -35.14
CA ARG A 155 -5.81 11.95 -35.46
C ARG A 155 -4.83 11.49 -36.54
N ILE A 156 -4.48 10.20 -36.57
CA ILE A 156 -3.64 9.62 -37.64
C ILE A 156 -4.39 9.71 -38.97
N GLU A 157 -5.63 9.23 -39.00
CA GLU A 157 -6.51 9.29 -40.18
C GLU A 157 -6.70 10.72 -40.68
N LYS A 158 -7.11 11.66 -39.81
CA LYS A 158 -7.31 13.08 -40.18
C LYS A 158 -6.03 13.78 -40.64
N SER A 159 -4.86 13.27 -40.26
CA SER A 159 -3.58 13.83 -40.72
C SER A 159 -3.16 13.32 -42.10
N GLY A 160 -3.91 12.39 -42.69
CA GLY A 160 -3.55 11.70 -43.93
C GLY A 160 -2.26 10.88 -43.78
N ALA A 161 -1.92 10.42 -42.59
CA ALA A 161 -0.78 9.55 -42.36
C ALA A 161 -1.23 8.09 -42.44
N ARG A 162 -0.44 7.24 -43.12
CA ARG A 162 -0.74 5.81 -43.27
C ARG A 162 -0.42 5.03 -42.01
N THR A 163 0.60 5.46 -41.27
CA THR A 163 1.10 4.76 -40.08
C THR A 163 1.37 5.71 -38.92
N LEU A 164 1.55 5.14 -37.72
CA LEU A 164 1.95 5.90 -36.54
C LEU A 164 3.33 6.57 -36.74
N GLY A 165 4.28 5.88 -37.37
CA GLY A 165 5.60 6.41 -37.72
C GLY A 165 5.51 7.68 -38.55
N GLU A 166 4.73 7.64 -39.63
CA GLU A 166 4.50 8.79 -40.51
C GLU A 166 3.83 9.96 -39.77
N PHE A 167 2.80 9.68 -38.96
CA PHE A 167 2.14 10.70 -38.13
C PHE A 167 3.13 11.38 -37.17
N LEU A 168 3.98 10.59 -36.49
CA LEU A 168 4.97 11.10 -35.56
C LEU A 168 6.07 11.91 -36.27
N HIS A 169 6.46 11.53 -37.49
CA HIS A 169 7.37 12.32 -38.31
C HIS A 169 6.75 13.68 -38.69
N LYS A 170 5.51 13.70 -39.20
CA LYS A 170 4.77 14.94 -39.51
C LYS A 170 4.65 15.86 -38.28
N ARG A 171 4.45 15.30 -37.08
CA ARG A 171 4.45 16.07 -35.82
C ARG A 171 5.82 16.67 -35.49
N ARG A 172 6.89 15.89 -35.69
CA ARG A 172 8.26 16.32 -35.42
C ARG A 172 8.65 17.51 -36.31
N LEU A 173 8.32 17.47 -37.59
CA LEU A 173 8.54 18.58 -38.53
C LEU A 173 7.86 19.88 -38.07
N LYS A 174 6.72 19.76 -37.38
CA LYS A 174 5.98 20.89 -36.79
C LYS A 174 6.52 21.32 -35.40
N GLY A 175 7.69 20.83 -34.98
CA GLY A 175 8.27 21.09 -33.66
C GLY A 175 7.44 20.52 -32.48
N ARG A 176 6.48 19.63 -32.75
CA ARG A 176 5.59 19.07 -31.71
C ARG A 176 6.21 17.84 -31.05
N MET A 177 5.82 17.60 -29.80
CA MET A 177 6.29 16.43 -29.06
C MET A 177 5.79 15.12 -29.71
N VAL A 178 6.74 14.21 -29.94
CA VAL A 178 6.50 12.84 -30.47
C VAL A 178 6.53 11.76 -29.38
N ARG A 179 6.84 12.15 -28.14
CA ARG A 179 6.84 11.23 -26.99
C ARG A 179 5.47 11.24 -26.33
N ALA A 180 4.87 10.06 -26.18
CA ALA A 180 3.65 9.86 -25.41
C ALA A 180 3.91 10.18 -23.92
N ARG A 181 3.72 11.44 -23.55
CA ARG A 181 3.66 11.97 -22.19
C ARG A 181 2.31 12.66 -22.00
N PRO A 182 1.87 12.95 -20.76
CA PRO A 182 0.61 13.67 -20.53
C PRO A 182 0.47 14.94 -21.39
N GLU A 183 1.56 15.69 -21.58
CA GLU A 183 1.57 16.94 -22.36
C GLU A 183 1.43 16.73 -23.87
N ALA A 184 1.64 15.51 -24.38
CA ALA A 184 1.42 15.18 -25.79
C ALA A 184 -0.06 14.87 -26.08
N GLY A 185 -0.84 14.49 -25.07
CA GLY A 185 -2.28 14.24 -25.21
C GLY A 185 -2.65 13.03 -26.08
N PHE A 186 -1.77 12.04 -26.26
CA PHE A 186 -2.08 10.80 -26.98
C PHE A 186 -1.34 9.58 -26.43
N TYR A 187 -1.88 8.37 -26.66
CA TYR A 187 -1.35 7.11 -26.14
C TYR A 187 -1.34 6.01 -27.22
N PRO A 188 -0.17 5.61 -27.75
CA PRO A 188 -0.09 4.59 -28.79
C PRO A 188 -0.31 3.15 -28.28
N GLU A 189 -1.13 2.40 -29.01
CA GLU A 189 -1.36 0.97 -28.82
C GLU A 189 -0.34 0.13 -29.62
N ARG A 190 -0.09 -1.12 -29.21
CA ARG A 190 0.86 -2.03 -29.87
C ARG A 190 0.43 -2.38 -31.28
N ALA A 191 -0.87 -2.58 -31.52
CA ALA A 191 -1.41 -2.85 -32.86
C ALA A 191 -0.94 -1.81 -33.88
N MET A 192 -0.95 -0.51 -33.54
CA MET A 192 -0.48 0.55 -34.43
C MET A 192 0.99 0.41 -34.85
N TYR A 193 1.84 -0.21 -34.03
CA TYR A 193 3.23 -0.50 -34.38
C TYR A 193 3.37 -1.82 -35.15
N GLU A 194 2.51 -2.81 -34.88
CA GLU A 194 2.45 -4.07 -35.62
C GLU A 194 1.95 -3.80 -37.05
N ASP A 195 0.87 -3.02 -37.22
CA ASP A 195 0.34 -2.57 -38.51
C ASP A 195 1.41 -1.80 -39.32
N GLU A 196 2.15 -0.92 -38.65
CA GLU A 196 3.25 -0.19 -39.29
C GLU A 196 4.39 -1.12 -39.71
N PHE A 197 4.78 -2.08 -38.87
CA PHE A 197 5.79 -3.08 -39.21
C PHE A 197 5.37 -3.90 -40.43
N ASP A 198 4.12 -4.34 -40.47
CA ASP A 198 3.59 -5.16 -41.56
C ASP A 198 3.54 -4.39 -42.88
N LEU A 199 3.16 -3.11 -42.85
CA LEU A 199 3.21 -2.23 -44.02
C LEU A 199 4.66 -1.97 -44.50
N ILE A 200 5.59 -1.76 -43.58
CA ILE A 200 7.02 -1.64 -43.93
C ILE A 200 7.52 -2.94 -44.55
N ARG A 201 7.20 -4.10 -43.96
CA ARG A 201 7.54 -5.41 -44.52
C ARG A 201 6.99 -5.55 -45.93
N GLN A 202 5.71 -5.27 -46.13
CA GLN A 202 5.05 -5.40 -47.43
C GLN A 202 5.75 -4.55 -48.50
N GLN A 203 6.08 -3.30 -48.20
CA GLN A 203 6.70 -2.39 -49.17
C GLN A 203 8.18 -2.69 -49.40
N GLN A 204 8.91 -3.13 -48.37
CA GLN A 204 10.36 -3.33 -48.47
C GLN A 204 10.73 -4.75 -48.91
N ASN A 205 9.85 -5.75 -48.80
CA ASN A 205 10.22 -7.16 -49.01
C ASN A 205 10.83 -7.46 -50.39
N SER A 206 10.38 -6.79 -51.46
CA SER A 206 10.93 -6.96 -52.82
C SER A 206 12.32 -6.32 -53.00
N HIS A 207 12.73 -5.44 -52.09
CA HIS A 207 13.97 -4.67 -52.16
C HIS A 207 15.10 -5.24 -51.30
N HIS A 208 14.82 -6.27 -50.48
CA HIS A 208 15.77 -6.88 -49.56
C HIS A 208 15.71 -8.40 -49.66
N SER A 209 16.83 -9.08 -49.48
CA SER A 209 16.91 -10.56 -49.55
C SER A 209 16.45 -11.27 -48.27
N LEU A 210 15.47 -10.71 -47.56
CA LEU A 210 14.97 -11.27 -46.30
C LEU A 210 13.95 -12.37 -46.56
N THR A 211 14.08 -13.51 -45.87
CA THR A 211 13.08 -14.59 -45.91
C THR A 211 11.86 -14.24 -45.05
N ALA A 212 10.73 -14.92 -45.29
CA ALA A 212 9.54 -14.75 -44.46
C ALA A 212 9.82 -15.04 -42.97
N GLU A 213 10.60 -16.09 -42.70
CA GLU A 213 11.01 -16.50 -41.36
C GLU A 213 11.88 -15.44 -40.66
N GLN A 214 12.77 -14.77 -41.40
CA GLN A 214 13.57 -13.67 -40.86
C GLN A 214 12.69 -12.48 -40.45
N TRP A 215 11.71 -12.10 -41.29
CA TRP A 215 10.74 -11.07 -40.93
C TRP A 215 9.91 -11.44 -39.70
N ASP A 216 9.43 -12.67 -39.62
CA ASP A 216 8.63 -13.15 -38.49
C ASP A 216 9.46 -13.16 -37.20
N THR A 217 10.72 -13.59 -37.27
CA THR A 217 11.68 -13.52 -36.16
C THR A 217 11.86 -12.09 -35.65
N LEU A 218 12.03 -11.12 -36.54
CA LEU A 218 12.16 -9.70 -36.15
C LEU A 218 10.88 -9.18 -35.49
N LYS A 219 9.71 -9.50 -36.04
CA LYS A 219 8.40 -9.12 -35.50
C LYS A 219 8.22 -9.68 -34.09
N ASP A 220 8.49 -10.97 -33.91
CA ASP A 220 8.38 -11.66 -32.63
C ASP A 220 9.30 -11.06 -31.60
N ILE A 221 10.58 -10.84 -31.91
CA ILE A 221 11.51 -10.20 -30.98
C ILE A 221 10.98 -8.83 -30.56
N ILE A 222 10.54 -7.98 -31.49
CA ILE A 222 10.07 -6.62 -31.21
C ILE A 222 8.83 -6.64 -30.31
N PHE A 223 7.82 -7.45 -30.63
CA PHE A 223 6.48 -7.36 -30.03
C PHE A 223 6.19 -8.38 -28.94
N PHE A 224 7.03 -9.41 -28.76
CA PHE A 224 6.83 -10.47 -27.77
C PHE A 224 6.68 -9.94 -26.35
N GLN A 225 5.65 -10.43 -25.66
CA GLN A 225 5.38 -10.15 -24.25
C GLN A 225 5.10 -11.47 -23.55
N ARG A 226 5.81 -11.72 -22.44
CA ARG A 226 5.54 -12.87 -21.58
C ARG A 226 4.11 -12.82 -21.05
N PRO A 227 3.43 -13.98 -20.94
CA PRO A 227 2.08 -14.05 -20.40
C PRO A 227 2.03 -13.54 -18.95
N LEU A 228 0.84 -13.16 -18.51
CA LEU A 228 0.64 -12.76 -17.12
C LEU A 228 0.78 -13.99 -16.22
N LYS A 229 1.20 -13.77 -14.96
CA LYS A 229 1.20 -14.86 -13.99
C LYS A 229 -0.26 -15.09 -13.56
N PRO A 230 -0.78 -16.33 -13.59
CA PRO A 230 -2.13 -16.60 -13.12
C PRO A 230 -2.26 -16.27 -11.63
N VAL A 231 -3.48 -15.91 -11.23
CA VAL A 231 -3.82 -15.71 -9.81
C VAL A 231 -3.92 -17.09 -9.17
N ASP A 232 -3.23 -17.30 -8.04
CA ASP A 232 -3.30 -18.53 -7.25
C ASP A 232 -4.55 -18.49 -6.35
N PRO A 233 -5.57 -19.35 -6.57
CA PRO A 233 -6.73 -19.40 -5.72
C PRO A 233 -6.37 -19.93 -4.32
N GLY A 234 -7.08 -19.44 -3.30
CA GLY A 234 -6.98 -20.01 -1.96
C GLY A 234 -7.53 -21.45 -1.90
N TRP A 235 -7.25 -22.16 -0.81
CA TRP A 235 -7.73 -23.51 -0.58
C TRP A 235 -9.20 -23.56 -0.16
N CYS A 236 -9.89 -24.65 -0.52
CA CYS A 236 -11.25 -24.95 -0.10
C CYS A 236 -11.35 -25.01 1.44
N LEU A 237 -12.55 -24.74 1.95
CA LEU A 237 -12.83 -24.87 3.39
C LEU A 237 -12.89 -26.33 3.86
N PHE A 238 -13.47 -27.22 3.06
CA PHE A 238 -13.79 -28.59 3.46
C PHE A 238 -12.96 -29.65 2.73
N GLU A 239 -12.72 -29.45 1.43
CA GLU A 239 -11.99 -30.42 0.61
C GLU A 239 -10.49 -30.11 0.67
N ALA A 240 -9.77 -30.85 1.50
CA ALA A 240 -8.32 -30.73 1.63
C ALA A 240 -7.63 -30.96 0.27
N GLY A 241 -6.67 -30.10 -0.09
CA GLY A 241 -5.97 -30.17 -1.37
C GLY A 241 -6.75 -29.57 -2.57
N GLU A 242 -8.01 -29.17 -2.40
CA GLU A 242 -8.79 -28.55 -3.47
C GLU A 242 -8.68 -27.03 -3.47
N LYS A 243 -8.63 -26.44 -4.68
CA LYS A 243 -8.64 -24.99 -4.87
C LYS A 243 -10.07 -24.44 -4.89
N ARG A 244 -10.24 -23.19 -4.44
CA ARG A 244 -11.52 -22.49 -4.49
C ARG A 244 -12.01 -22.33 -5.94
N ALA A 245 -13.29 -22.57 -6.17
CA ALA A 245 -13.94 -22.43 -7.46
C ALA A 245 -13.98 -20.96 -7.90
N HIS A 246 -13.78 -20.69 -9.19
CA HIS A 246 -13.89 -19.34 -9.73
C HIS A 246 -15.36 -18.87 -9.68
N ARG A 247 -15.60 -17.62 -9.27
CA ARG A 247 -16.96 -17.07 -9.08
C ARG A 247 -17.80 -17.16 -10.35
N ALA A 248 -17.19 -16.96 -11.52
CA ALA A 248 -17.88 -16.97 -12.81
C ALA A 248 -18.41 -18.34 -13.26
N LEU A 249 -18.00 -19.45 -12.64
CA LEU A 249 -18.43 -20.77 -13.07
C LEU A 249 -19.95 -20.96 -12.85
N PRO A 250 -20.68 -21.59 -13.79
CA PRO A 250 -22.12 -21.81 -13.67
C PRO A 250 -22.52 -22.48 -12.35
N LEU A 251 -21.81 -23.55 -11.97
CA LEU A 251 -22.02 -24.26 -10.70
C LEU A 251 -21.88 -23.34 -9.47
N THR A 252 -20.92 -22.41 -9.50
CA THR A 252 -20.70 -21.46 -8.39
C THR A 252 -21.77 -20.37 -8.37
N GLN A 253 -22.26 -19.94 -9.53
CA GLN A 253 -23.39 -19.00 -9.62
C GLN A 253 -24.67 -19.65 -9.08
N GLU A 254 -24.94 -20.90 -9.45
CA GLU A 254 -26.10 -21.66 -8.98
C GLU A 254 -26.08 -21.82 -7.46
N PHE A 255 -24.96 -22.27 -6.90
CA PHE A 255 -24.78 -22.38 -5.45
C PHE A 255 -25.06 -21.08 -4.70
N ARG A 256 -24.59 -19.94 -5.22
CA ARG A 256 -24.89 -18.63 -4.62
C ARG A 256 -26.39 -18.34 -4.67
N MET A 257 -27.07 -18.58 -5.79
CA MET A 257 -28.50 -18.32 -5.95
C MET A 257 -29.33 -19.19 -5.01
N VAL A 258 -29.05 -20.49 -4.95
CA VAL A 258 -29.73 -21.45 -4.04
C VAL A 258 -29.50 -21.06 -2.59
N GLN A 259 -28.27 -20.72 -2.22
CA GLN A 259 -27.98 -20.23 -0.87
C GLN A 259 -28.76 -18.96 -0.54
N GLU A 260 -28.87 -18.00 -1.45
CA GLU A 260 -29.67 -16.79 -1.23
C GLU A 260 -31.17 -17.13 -1.11
N ALA A 261 -31.70 -17.99 -1.99
CA ALA A 261 -33.11 -18.38 -1.99
C ALA A 261 -33.52 -19.12 -0.70
N ASN A 262 -32.70 -20.06 -0.22
CA ASN A 262 -32.97 -20.82 1.01
C ASN A 262 -32.88 -19.98 2.29
N ASN A 263 -32.18 -18.84 2.23
CA ASN A 263 -32.09 -17.88 3.32
C ASN A 263 -33.25 -16.87 3.36
N LEU A 264 -34.15 -16.89 2.36
CA LEU A 264 -35.32 -16.01 2.35
C LEU A 264 -36.31 -16.43 3.44
N ARG A 265 -36.81 -15.42 4.14
CA ARG A 265 -37.91 -15.53 5.09
C ARG A 265 -38.96 -14.51 4.72
N VAL A 266 -40.21 -14.95 4.64
CA VAL A 266 -41.37 -14.11 4.33
C VAL A 266 -42.20 -13.93 5.59
N THR A 267 -42.63 -12.70 5.85
CA THR A 267 -43.49 -12.35 6.98
C THR A 267 -44.73 -11.67 6.42
N SER A 268 -45.89 -12.31 6.55
CA SER A 268 -47.18 -11.72 6.18
C SER A 268 -47.78 -10.96 7.36
N PRO A 269 -48.63 -9.95 7.12
CA PRO A 269 -49.31 -9.23 8.19
C PRO A 269 -50.02 -10.18 9.15
N GLY A 270 -49.78 -10.03 10.46
CA GLY A 270 -50.38 -10.88 11.50
C GLY A 270 -49.79 -12.30 11.62
N SER A 271 -48.77 -12.66 10.84
CA SER A 271 -48.13 -13.98 10.89
C SER A 271 -46.63 -13.89 11.23
N PRO A 272 -46.05 -14.89 11.91
CA PRO A 272 -44.62 -14.95 12.14
C PRO A 272 -43.85 -15.19 10.82
N ALA A 273 -42.56 -14.84 10.82
CA ALA A 273 -41.68 -15.08 9.68
C ALA A 273 -41.53 -16.59 9.40
N ARG A 274 -41.67 -17.01 8.13
CA ARG A 274 -41.52 -18.41 7.69
C ARG A 274 -40.53 -18.55 6.55
N ARG A 275 -40.04 -19.77 6.31
CA ARG A 275 -39.28 -20.11 5.10
C ARG A 275 -40.17 -20.10 3.87
N LEU A 276 -39.56 -19.97 2.70
CA LEU A 276 -40.22 -20.31 1.44
C LEU A 276 -40.50 -21.81 1.41
N THR A 277 -41.64 -22.20 0.83
CA THR A 277 -41.86 -23.59 0.43
C THR A 277 -40.95 -23.96 -0.75
N LEU A 278 -40.76 -25.25 -1.04
CA LEU A 278 -39.96 -25.69 -2.19
C LEU A 278 -40.50 -25.11 -3.50
N GLU A 279 -41.81 -25.13 -3.72
CA GLU A 279 -42.43 -24.52 -4.89
C GLU A 279 -42.21 -23.00 -4.99
N GLU A 280 -42.33 -22.27 -3.88
CA GLU A 280 -42.08 -20.83 -3.83
C GLU A 280 -40.60 -20.53 -4.17
N ARG A 281 -39.69 -21.31 -3.60
CA ARG A 281 -38.26 -21.19 -3.86
C ARG A 281 -37.95 -21.51 -5.33
N ASP A 282 -38.54 -22.55 -5.90
CA ASP A 282 -38.27 -22.94 -7.29
C ASP A 282 -38.76 -21.88 -8.28
N LYS A 283 -39.87 -21.20 -7.98
CA LYS A 283 -40.29 -20.00 -8.73
C LYS A 283 -39.23 -18.89 -8.66
N VAL A 284 -38.70 -18.61 -7.46
CA VAL A 284 -37.65 -17.60 -7.26
C VAL A 284 -36.37 -17.98 -8.03
N LEU A 285 -35.91 -19.22 -7.92
CA LEU A 285 -34.73 -19.71 -8.64
C LEU A 285 -34.94 -19.67 -10.16
N GLY A 286 -36.13 -20.08 -10.64
CA GLY A 286 -36.49 -19.99 -12.05
C GLY A 286 -36.39 -18.56 -12.60
N HIS A 287 -36.76 -17.55 -11.80
CA HIS A 287 -36.56 -16.14 -12.17
C HIS A 287 -35.08 -15.75 -12.16
N LEU A 288 -34.34 -16.07 -11.08
CA LEU A 288 -32.93 -15.70 -10.91
C LEU A 288 -32.00 -16.33 -11.97
N ARG A 289 -32.31 -17.53 -12.45
CA ARG A 289 -31.57 -18.21 -13.53
C ARG A 289 -31.71 -17.50 -14.87
N LYS A 290 -32.83 -16.83 -15.13
CA LYS A 290 -33.12 -16.18 -16.43
C LYS A 290 -32.91 -14.67 -16.43
N LYS A 291 -33.11 -14.01 -15.29
CA LYS A 291 -33.09 -12.55 -15.17
C LYS A 291 -31.89 -12.11 -14.34
N LYS A 292 -31.31 -10.96 -14.72
CA LYS A 292 -30.15 -10.36 -14.04
C LYS A 292 -30.40 -10.09 -12.55
N GLU A 293 -31.63 -9.76 -12.17
CA GLU A 293 -32.01 -9.41 -10.80
C GLU A 293 -33.50 -9.71 -10.54
N LEU A 294 -33.84 -9.87 -9.26
CA LEU A 294 -35.19 -9.99 -8.73
C LEU A 294 -35.46 -8.87 -7.73
N LYS A 295 -36.48 -8.04 -8.01
CA LYS A 295 -36.95 -6.95 -7.15
C LYS A 295 -38.01 -7.46 -6.16
N LEU A 296 -38.16 -6.76 -5.02
CA LEU A 296 -39.16 -7.11 -3.99
C LEU A 296 -40.57 -7.22 -4.58
N ASP A 297 -41.04 -6.19 -5.28
CA ASP A 297 -42.40 -6.17 -5.85
C ASP A 297 -42.64 -7.33 -6.81
N THR A 298 -41.64 -7.67 -7.61
CA THR A 298 -41.69 -8.82 -8.52
C THR A 298 -41.76 -10.13 -7.73
N MET A 299 -41.00 -10.26 -6.65
CA MET A 299 -41.03 -11.43 -5.78
C MET A 299 -42.38 -11.58 -5.07
N LEU A 300 -42.93 -10.51 -4.51
CA LEU A 300 -44.24 -10.54 -3.85
C LEU A 300 -45.34 -11.00 -4.82
N LYS A 301 -45.32 -10.50 -6.07
CA LYS A 301 -46.22 -10.93 -7.14
C LYS A 301 -45.99 -12.39 -7.54
N LEU A 302 -44.73 -12.80 -7.74
CA LEU A 302 -44.34 -14.15 -8.13
C LEU A 302 -44.79 -15.20 -7.10
N LEU A 303 -44.70 -14.85 -5.82
CA LEU A 303 -45.08 -15.70 -4.69
C LEU A 303 -46.55 -15.56 -4.28
N LYS A 304 -47.31 -14.64 -4.90
CA LYS A 304 -48.70 -14.33 -4.56
C LYS A 304 -48.88 -13.98 -3.07
N LEU A 305 -47.93 -13.24 -2.49
CA LEU A 305 -47.98 -12.84 -1.09
C LEU A 305 -48.92 -11.64 -0.86
N PRO A 306 -49.60 -11.55 0.30
CA PRO A 306 -50.48 -10.43 0.63
C PRO A 306 -49.76 -9.08 0.64
N SER A 307 -50.51 -8.01 0.35
CA SER A 307 -50.03 -6.64 0.50
C SER A 307 -49.56 -6.38 1.95
N GLY A 308 -48.42 -5.70 2.10
CA GLY A 308 -47.78 -5.49 3.41
C GLY A 308 -46.85 -6.62 3.88
N SER A 309 -46.67 -7.69 3.10
CA SER A 309 -45.69 -8.73 3.41
C SER A 309 -44.25 -8.21 3.29
N THR A 310 -43.37 -8.63 4.20
CA THR A 310 -41.95 -8.28 4.19
C THR A 310 -41.07 -9.51 3.96
N VAL A 311 -39.85 -9.29 3.47
CA VAL A 311 -38.88 -10.36 3.17
C VAL A 311 -37.53 -10.00 3.77
N ASN A 312 -36.95 -10.86 4.61
CA ASN A 312 -35.78 -10.56 5.45
C ASN A 312 -34.52 -10.07 4.73
N LEU A 313 -34.32 -10.46 3.46
CA LEU A 313 -33.16 -10.05 2.66
C LEU A 313 -33.41 -8.76 1.87
N PHE A 314 -34.63 -8.24 1.88
CA PHE A 314 -34.97 -6.96 1.29
C PHE A 314 -35.11 -5.91 2.40
N ASP A 315 -34.35 -4.85 2.25
CA ASP A 315 -34.45 -3.64 3.06
C ASP A 315 -34.13 -2.44 2.17
N ASP A 316 -34.09 -1.24 2.76
CA ASP A 316 -33.71 -0.03 2.03
C ASP A 316 -32.39 -0.19 1.28
N HIS A 317 -31.50 -1.07 1.76
CA HIS A 317 -30.15 -1.26 1.26
C HIS A 317 -29.99 -2.37 0.22
N ARG A 318 -30.88 -3.35 0.26
CA ARG A 318 -30.92 -4.44 -0.68
C ARG A 318 -32.29 -4.51 -1.33
N SER A 319 -32.50 -3.66 -2.33
CA SER A 319 -33.73 -3.64 -3.13
C SER A 319 -33.82 -4.78 -4.15
N THR A 320 -32.71 -5.50 -4.38
CA THR A 320 -32.65 -6.60 -5.36
C THR A 320 -31.83 -7.79 -4.88
N ILE A 321 -32.20 -8.96 -5.41
CA ILE A 321 -31.41 -10.19 -5.36
C ILE A 321 -30.79 -10.40 -6.74
N LYS A 322 -29.47 -10.62 -6.80
CA LYS A 322 -28.78 -10.83 -8.07
C LYS A 322 -29.09 -12.21 -8.62
N GLY A 323 -29.48 -12.28 -9.89
CA GLY A 323 -29.59 -13.53 -10.65
C GLY A 323 -28.23 -14.00 -11.16
N GLU A 324 -28.21 -14.91 -12.13
CA GLU A 324 -26.97 -15.51 -12.61
C GLU A 324 -26.09 -14.48 -13.35
N GLU A 325 -25.00 -14.04 -12.71
CA GLU A 325 -24.21 -12.91 -13.21
C GLU A 325 -23.42 -13.24 -14.49
N THR A 326 -23.11 -14.53 -14.70
CA THR A 326 -22.39 -15.00 -15.89
C THR A 326 -23.35 -15.05 -17.09
N ALA A 327 -24.50 -15.72 -16.99
CA ALA A 327 -25.52 -15.68 -18.04
C ALA A 327 -26.01 -14.27 -18.34
N ALA A 328 -26.19 -13.40 -17.34
CA ALA A 328 -26.59 -12.01 -17.59
C ALA A 328 -25.62 -11.25 -18.53
N ARG A 329 -24.37 -11.70 -18.65
CA ARG A 329 -23.37 -11.16 -19.58
C ARG A 329 -23.32 -11.95 -20.89
N LEU A 330 -23.36 -13.28 -20.84
CA LEU A 330 -23.15 -14.16 -21.99
C LEU A 330 -24.43 -14.37 -22.82
N ALA A 331 -25.59 -14.47 -22.18
CA ALA A 331 -26.92 -14.54 -22.82
C ALA A 331 -27.39 -13.18 -23.36
N HIS A 332 -26.50 -12.21 -23.49
CA HIS A 332 -26.82 -10.93 -24.13
C HIS A 332 -27.25 -11.18 -25.58
N LYS A 333 -28.29 -10.49 -26.06
CA LYS A 333 -28.88 -10.67 -27.41
C LYS A 333 -27.88 -10.57 -28.57
N GLU A 334 -26.84 -9.75 -28.40
CA GLU A 334 -25.75 -9.55 -29.37
C GLU A 334 -24.55 -10.51 -29.16
N ILE A 335 -24.70 -11.54 -28.33
CA ILE A 335 -23.69 -12.59 -28.10
C ILE A 335 -24.35 -13.95 -28.34
N PHE A 336 -24.78 -14.65 -27.29
CA PHE A 336 -25.45 -15.96 -27.41
C PHE A 336 -26.98 -15.85 -27.40
N GLY A 337 -27.55 -14.75 -26.89
CA GLY A 337 -29.00 -14.63 -26.71
C GLY A 337 -29.60 -15.81 -25.93
N ASP A 338 -30.80 -16.24 -26.32
CA ASP A 338 -31.51 -17.36 -25.67
C ASP A 338 -30.83 -18.72 -25.89
N ALA A 339 -30.03 -18.87 -26.95
CA ALA A 339 -29.29 -20.11 -27.23
C ALA A 339 -28.33 -20.48 -26.08
N TRP A 340 -27.87 -19.49 -25.29
CA TRP A 340 -27.08 -19.74 -24.09
C TRP A 340 -27.74 -20.72 -23.12
N PHE A 341 -29.05 -20.61 -22.94
CA PHE A 341 -29.79 -21.44 -21.99
C PHE A 341 -30.10 -22.84 -22.52
N ASN A 342 -29.92 -23.06 -23.83
CA ASN A 342 -30.08 -24.37 -24.47
C ASN A 342 -28.80 -25.21 -24.40
N LEU A 343 -27.67 -24.60 -24.04
CA LEU A 343 -26.40 -25.29 -23.83
C LEU A 343 -26.41 -26.12 -22.54
N SER A 344 -25.78 -27.29 -22.59
CA SER A 344 -25.55 -28.14 -21.42
C SER A 344 -24.71 -27.41 -20.35
N ALA A 345 -24.71 -27.94 -19.12
CA ALA A 345 -23.92 -27.37 -18.03
C ALA A 345 -22.41 -27.48 -18.33
N GLU A 346 -22.00 -28.57 -18.96
CA GLU A 346 -20.64 -28.86 -19.41
C GLU A 346 -20.19 -27.85 -20.48
N GLU A 347 -21.01 -27.60 -21.50
CA GLU A 347 -20.70 -26.62 -22.56
C GLU A 347 -20.57 -25.21 -21.99
N ARG A 348 -21.53 -24.77 -21.16
CA ARG A 348 -21.47 -23.45 -20.51
C ARG A 348 -20.21 -23.32 -19.66
N THR A 349 -19.85 -24.37 -18.92
CA THR A 349 -18.64 -24.40 -18.10
C THR A 349 -17.38 -24.35 -18.96
N GLY A 350 -17.32 -25.10 -20.07
CA GLY A 350 -16.21 -25.09 -21.02
C GLY A 350 -15.98 -23.71 -21.65
N ILE A 351 -17.06 -23.02 -22.06
CA ILE A 351 -17.00 -21.64 -22.57
C ILE A 351 -16.44 -20.70 -21.50
N VAL A 352 -16.98 -20.75 -20.28
CA VAL A 352 -16.52 -19.89 -19.17
C VAL A 352 -15.05 -20.13 -18.85
N ARG A 353 -14.59 -21.39 -18.77
CA ARG A 353 -13.17 -21.71 -18.53
C ARG A 353 -12.27 -21.18 -19.65
N THR A 354 -12.67 -21.36 -20.91
CA THR A 354 -11.95 -20.81 -22.07
C THR A 354 -11.81 -19.29 -21.97
N LEU A 355 -12.87 -18.60 -21.55
CA LEU A 355 -12.84 -17.15 -21.31
C LEU A 355 -11.97 -16.76 -20.10
N LEU A 356 -11.90 -17.58 -19.05
CA LEU A 356 -11.02 -17.30 -17.91
C LEU A 356 -9.54 -17.53 -18.24
N ASP A 357 -9.23 -18.50 -19.09
CA ASP A 357 -7.87 -18.93 -19.38
C ASP A 357 -7.23 -18.16 -20.54
N THR A 358 -8.01 -17.69 -21.50
CA THR A 358 -7.49 -16.97 -22.67
C THR A 358 -7.25 -15.48 -22.38
N GLU A 359 -6.04 -14.99 -22.66
CA GLU A 359 -5.66 -13.57 -22.45
C GLU A 359 -5.93 -12.68 -23.66
N LYS A 360 -5.87 -13.24 -24.88
CA LYS A 360 -5.92 -12.50 -26.15
C LYS A 360 -7.36 -12.38 -26.64
N PRO A 361 -7.88 -11.16 -26.88
CA PRO A 361 -9.20 -10.96 -27.46
C PRO A 361 -9.36 -11.68 -28.80
N GLU A 362 -8.37 -11.61 -29.68
CA GLU A 362 -8.41 -12.14 -31.06
C GLU A 362 -8.50 -13.67 -31.07
N GLU A 363 -7.88 -14.33 -30.08
CA GLU A 363 -7.97 -15.78 -29.92
C GLU A 363 -9.39 -16.22 -29.53
N ILE A 364 -10.06 -15.41 -28.70
CA ILE A 364 -11.45 -15.66 -28.32
C ILE A 364 -12.39 -15.38 -29.48
N GLU A 365 -12.14 -14.34 -30.28
CA GLU A 365 -12.90 -14.08 -31.49
C GLU A 365 -12.84 -15.28 -32.45
N ARG A 366 -11.64 -15.85 -32.62
CA ARG A 366 -11.44 -17.05 -33.45
C ARG A 366 -12.13 -18.29 -32.89
N ILE A 367 -12.00 -18.55 -31.59
CA ILE A 367 -12.65 -19.70 -30.92
C ILE A 367 -14.18 -19.55 -31.01
N ALA A 368 -14.71 -18.37 -30.73
CA ALA A 368 -16.13 -18.07 -30.76
C ALA A 368 -16.75 -18.33 -32.14
N GLN A 369 -16.06 -17.94 -33.22
CA GLN A 369 -16.53 -18.19 -34.58
C GLN A 369 -16.42 -19.66 -34.96
N ARG A 370 -15.27 -20.30 -34.71
CA ARG A 370 -14.99 -21.67 -35.20
C ARG A 370 -15.66 -22.77 -34.38
N GLN A 371 -15.72 -22.61 -33.05
CA GLN A 371 -16.20 -23.65 -32.15
C GLN A 371 -17.62 -23.39 -31.65
N TRP A 372 -18.02 -22.12 -31.51
CA TRP A 372 -19.34 -21.76 -30.96
C TRP A 372 -20.29 -21.14 -31.99
N GLY A 373 -19.87 -21.02 -33.26
CA GLY A 373 -20.71 -20.55 -34.36
C GLY A 373 -21.18 -19.09 -34.24
N LEU A 374 -20.49 -18.26 -33.45
CA LEU A 374 -20.85 -16.85 -33.31
C LEU A 374 -20.46 -16.04 -34.56
N SER A 375 -21.26 -15.03 -34.90
CA SER A 375 -20.90 -14.06 -35.95
C SER A 375 -19.68 -13.23 -35.53
N GLU A 376 -18.99 -12.63 -36.49
CA GLU A 376 -17.82 -11.77 -36.22
C GLU A 376 -18.16 -10.65 -35.21
N ALA A 377 -19.30 -9.99 -35.38
CA ALA A 377 -19.76 -8.94 -34.48
C ALA A 377 -20.02 -9.46 -33.05
N ALA A 378 -20.66 -10.63 -32.92
CA ALA A 378 -20.93 -11.25 -31.63
C ALA A 378 -19.63 -11.73 -30.94
N ALA A 379 -18.71 -12.30 -31.72
CA ALA A 379 -17.41 -12.76 -31.27
C ALA A 379 -16.55 -11.60 -30.74
N LYS A 380 -16.50 -10.47 -31.45
CA LYS A 380 -15.82 -9.25 -31.00
C LYS A 380 -16.42 -8.68 -29.72
N LYS A 381 -17.76 -8.69 -29.63
CA LYS A 381 -18.46 -8.26 -28.41
C LYS A 381 -18.16 -9.17 -27.22
N LEU A 382 -18.13 -10.49 -27.43
CA LEU A 382 -17.75 -11.47 -26.41
C LEU A 382 -16.30 -11.28 -25.95
N ALA A 383 -15.38 -11.07 -26.88
CA ALA A 383 -13.98 -10.81 -26.58
C ALA A 383 -13.77 -9.55 -25.72
N GLY A 384 -14.64 -8.55 -25.84
CA GLY A 384 -14.63 -7.36 -24.99
C GLY A 384 -15.31 -7.53 -23.62
N LYS A 385 -16.00 -8.63 -23.33
CA LYS A 385 -16.74 -8.81 -22.07
C LYS A 385 -15.88 -9.41 -20.95
N SER A 386 -15.93 -8.77 -19.78
CA SER A 386 -15.37 -9.29 -18.55
C SER A 386 -16.35 -10.23 -17.85
N LEU A 387 -15.83 -11.24 -17.15
CA LEU A 387 -16.61 -12.17 -16.33
C LEU A 387 -16.65 -11.70 -14.86
N PRO A 388 -17.59 -12.20 -14.03
CA PRO A 388 -17.58 -11.89 -12.60
C PRO A 388 -16.26 -12.32 -11.93
N GLU A 389 -15.58 -11.39 -11.28
CA GLU A 389 -14.28 -11.62 -10.65
C GLU A 389 -14.36 -12.32 -9.29
N GLY A 390 -13.26 -12.98 -8.92
CA GLY A 390 -13.06 -13.56 -7.60
C GLY A 390 -13.37 -15.06 -7.54
N TYR A 391 -13.33 -15.59 -6.32
CA TYR A 391 -13.46 -17.01 -6.05
C TYR A 391 -14.48 -17.27 -4.93
N SER A 392 -15.15 -18.41 -4.98
CA SER A 392 -15.96 -18.92 -3.88
C SER A 392 -15.07 -19.24 -2.66
N ARG A 393 -15.69 -19.49 -1.49
CA ARG A 393 -14.98 -20.07 -0.34
C ARG A 393 -14.76 -21.58 -0.50
N LEU A 394 -15.51 -22.21 -1.40
CA LEU A 394 -15.56 -23.65 -1.61
C LEU A 394 -14.97 -24.01 -2.99
N SER A 395 -14.57 -25.27 -3.15
CA SER A 395 -14.13 -25.84 -4.43
C SER A 395 -15.35 -26.28 -5.24
N GLU A 396 -15.15 -26.59 -6.52
CA GLU A 396 -16.23 -27.16 -7.35
C GLU A 396 -16.71 -28.48 -6.76
N LYS A 397 -15.78 -29.32 -6.26
CA LYS A 397 -16.08 -30.58 -5.57
C LYS A 397 -16.98 -30.38 -4.34
N ALA A 398 -16.64 -29.42 -3.48
CA ALA A 398 -17.45 -29.15 -2.30
C ALA A 398 -18.84 -28.61 -2.65
N ILE A 399 -18.91 -27.75 -3.67
CA ILE A 399 -20.19 -27.22 -4.15
C ILE A 399 -21.05 -28.34 -4.75
N ALA A 400 -20.47 -29.25 -5.54
CA ALA A 400 -21.18 -30.37 -6.15
C ALA A 400 -21.80 -31.32 -5.12
N LYS A 401 -21.19 -31.47 -3.94
CA LYS A 401 -21.78 -32.23 -2.81
C LYS A 401 -22.92 -31.48 -2.12
N LEU A 402 -22.76 -30.17 -1.88
CA LEU A 402 -23.70 -29.37 -1.08
C LEU A 402 -24.92 -28.90 -1.86
N LEU A 403 -24.74 -28.58 -3.15
CA LEU A 403 -25.79 -27.97 -3.97
C LEU A 403 -27.04 -28.85 -4.07
N PRO A 404 -26.94 -30.16 -4.41
CA PRO A 404 -28.13 -31.02 -4.48
C PRO A 404 -28.87 -31.11 -3.14
N ILE A 405 -28.15 -31.21 -2.01
CA ILE A 405 -28.77 -31.24 -0.67
C ILE A 405 -29.56 -29.95 -0.41
N MET A 406 -29.00 -28.80 -0.76
CA MET A 406 -29.65 -27.51 -0.58
C MET A 406 -30.87 -27.32 -1.51
N GLU A 407 -30.79 -27.81 -2.75
CA GLU A 407 -31.88 -27.75 -3.72
C GLU A 407 -32.99 -28.74 -3.42
N ASP A 408 -32.69 -29.99 -3.11
CA ASP A 408 -33.73 -31.00 -2.92
C ASP A 408 -34.49 -30.80 -1.60
N GLN A 409 -33.78 -30.38 -0.54
CA GLN A 409 -34.34 -30.31 0.80
C GLN A 409 -34.67 -28.88 1.27
N GLY A 410 -34.25 -27.84 0.54
CA GLY A 410 -34.47 -26.44 0.93
C GLY A 410 -33.66 -26.01 2.16
N LEU A 411 -32.60 -26.76 2.48
CA LEU A 411 -31.72 -26.49 3.60
C LEU A 411 -30.83 -25.26 3.34
N ASN A 412 -30.59 -24.47 4.37
CA ASN A 412 -29.59 -23.42 4.29
C ASN A 412 -28.18 -24.02 4.27
N TYR A 413 -27.17 -23.19 3.97
CA TYR A 413 -25.78 -23.64 3.87
C TYR A 413 -25.26 -24.35 5.13
N ALA A 414 -25.62 -23.87 6.33
CA ALA A 414 -25.16 -24.49 7.57
C ALA A 414 -25.78 -25.89 7.75
N GLU A 415 -27.09 -25.99 7.55
CA GLU A 415 -27.84 -27.25 7.61
C GLU A 415 -27.35 -28.27 6.57
N ALA A 416 -27.07 -27.83 5.33
CA ALA A 416 -26.56 -28.70 4.29
C ALA A 416 -25.13 -29.19 4.57
N VAL A 417 -24.31 -28.39 5.27
CA VAL A 417 -22.97 -28.82 5.71
C VAL A 417 -23.08 -29.90 6.77
N GLU A 418 -24.03 -29.79 7.71
CA GLU A 418 -24.26 -30.80 8.75
C GLU A 418 -24.71 -32.16 8.17
N GLN A 419 -25.37 -32.15 7.00
CA GLN A 419 -25.77 -33.36 6.28
C GLN A 419 -24.60 -34.06 5.56
N VAL A 420 -23.42 -33.44 5.48
CA VAL A 420 -22.22 -34.05 4.90
C VAL A 420 -21.33 -34.54 6.04
N PRO A 421 -21.26 -35.86 6.31
CA PRO A 421 -20.58 -36.39 7.50
C PRO A 421 -19.10 -35.96 7.60
N GLU A 422 -18.44 -35.78 6.46
CA GLU A 422 -17.03 -35.39 6.37
C GLU A 422 -16.76 -33.92 6.75
N TYR A 423 -17.76 -33.03 6.74
CA TYR A 423 -17.54 -31.58 6.82
C TYR A 423 -17.65 -31.00 8.22
N GLY A 424 -18.26 -31.72 9.17
CA GLY A 424 -18.46 -31.27 10.54
C GLY A 424 -19.20 -29.92 10.59
N HIS A 425 -18.51 -28.84 11.02
CA HIS A 425 -19.10 -27.51 11.15
C HIS A 425 -18.42 -26.46 10.27
N HIS A 426 -19.23 -25.66 9.57
CA HIS A 426 -18.75 -24.55 8.74
C HIS A 426 -18.14 -23.34 9.48
N SER A 427 -18.16 -23.30 10.81
CA SER A 427 -17.75 -22.13 11.61
C SER A 427 -16.92 -22.43 12.85
N ASP A 428 -16.95 -23.68 13.34
CA ASP A 428 -16.06 -24.13 14.40
C ASP A 428 -14.75 -24.69 13.81
N PHE A 429 -13.68 -23.92 13.98
CA PHE A 429 -12.33 -24.27 13.54
C PHE A 429 -11.38 -24.46 14.73
N ARG A 430 -11.94 -24.74 15.91
CA ARG A 430 -11.13 -25.12 17.07
C ARG A 430 -10.43 -26.45 16.76
N PRO A 431 -9.19 -26.62 17.22
CA PRO A 431 -8.46 -27.87 17.04
C PRO A 431 -9.19 -29.00 17.79
N ASP A 432 -9.02 -30.23 17.32
CA ASP A 432 -9.49 -31.44 18.02
C ASP A 432 -8.48 -31.94 19.06
N GLU A 433 -7.24 -31.47 19.00
CA GLU A 433 -6.15 -31.83 19.91
C GLU A 433 -5.39 -30.59 20.39
N ALA A 434 -4.98 -30.60 21.67
CA ALA A 434 -4.14 -29.57 22.23
C ALA A 434 -2.66 -29.79 21.85
N ARG A 435 -1.94 -28.72 21.52
CA ARG A 435 -0.48 -28.75 21.33
C ARG A 435 0.27 -28.26 22.55
N ASP A 436 1.48 -28.78 22.75
CA ASP A 436 2.37 -28.33 23.83
C ASP A 436 2.98 -26.95 23.55
N ALA A 437 3.23 -26.65 22.28
CA ALA A 437 3.76 -25.38 21.81
C ALA A 437 3.10 -24.95 20.50
N LEU A 438 3.16 -23.65 20.20
CA LEU A 438 2.63 -23.11 18.96
C LEU A 438 3.53 -23.51 17.76
N PRO A 439 2.98 -24.17 16.72
CA PRO A 439 3.71 -24.51 15.50
C PRO A 439 3.89 -23.28 14.61
N TYR A 440 4.43 -23.42 13.40
CA TYR A 440 4.29 -22.33 12.43
C TYR A 440 2.81 -22.06 12.16
N TYR A 441 2.38 -20.80 12.21
CA TYR A 441 0.96 -20.49 12.06
C TYR A 441 0.38 -20.98 10.72
N GLY A 442 1.18 -21.10 9.66
CA GLY A 442 0.72 -21.58 8.36
C GLY A 442 0.25 -23.03 8.37
N GLU A 443 0.78 -23.85 9.28
CA GLU A 443 0.37 -25.25 9.45
C GLU A 443 -1.08 -25.36 9.93
N VAL A 444 -1.45 -24.56 10.94
CA VAL A 444 -2.78 -24.61 11.57
C VAL A 444 -3.75 -23.56 11.03
N LEU A 445 -3.27 -22.62 10.20
CA LEU A 445 -4.06 -21.56 9.56
C LEU A 445 -3.91 -21.58 8.03
N ALA A 446 -3.70 -22.76 7.44
CA ALA A 446 -3.45 -22.95 6.00
C ALA A 446 -4.47 -22.21 5.10
N ARG A 447 -5.76 -22.18 5.50
CA ARG A 447 -6.86 -21.48 4.79
C ARG A 447 -6.66 -19.97 4.61
N HIS A 448 -5.83 -19.36 5.45
CA HIS A 448 -5.52 -17.92 5.39
C HIS A 448 -4.22 -17.66 4.63
N CYS A 449 -3.42 -18.70 4.38
CA CYS A 449 -2.11 -18.59 3.75
C CYS A 449 -2.20 -18.65 2.23
N VAL A 450 -1.20 -18.04 1.58
CA VAL A 450 -1.02 -18.06 0.12
C VAL A 450 0.39 -18.51 -0.23
N GLY A 451 0.55 -19.11 -1.42
CA GLY A 451 1.85 -19.54 -1.93
C GLY A 451 2.47 -20.72 -1.18
N ALA A 452 1.63 -21.59 -0.60
CA ALA A 452 2.05 -22.87 -0.04
C ALA A 452 2.41 -23.84 -1.15
N ASP A 453 3.49 -24.58 -0.97
CA ASP A 453 3.94 -25.65 -1.84
C ASP A 453 4.21 -26.91 -0.99
N PRO A 454 3.23 -27.84 -0.90
CA PRO A 454 3.39 -29.06 -0.12
C PRO A 454 4.59 -29.94 -0.53
N SER A 455 5.14 -29.75 -1.74
CA SER A 455 6.35 -30.46 -2.19
C SER A 455 7.65 -29.88 -1.60
N ALA A 456 7.60 -28.65 -1.08
CA ALA A 456 8.75 -28.03 -0.44
C ALA A 456 9.11 -28.73 0.88
N PRO A 457 10.38 -28.82 1.29
CA PRO A 457 10.74 -29.38 2.59
C PRO A 457 10.13 -28.63 3.77
N LYS A 458 9.63 -29.35 4.79
CA LYS A 458 9.01 -28.76 6.00
C LYS A 458 9.95 -27.81 6.78
N ILE A 459 11.26 -27.95 6.63
CA ILE A 459 12.25 -27.05 7.22
C ILE A 459 12.14 -25.61 6.67
N ASP A 460 11.65 -25.44 5.43
CA ASP A 460 11.22 -24.15 4.90
C ASP A 460 9.72 -24.00 5.13
N GLU A 461 9.35 -23.74 6.39
CA GLU A 461 7.95 -23.63 6.85
C GLU A 461 7.13 -22.66 5.97
N VAL A 462 7.76 -21.57 5.48
CA VAL A 462 7.11 -20.56 4.65
C VAL A 462 6.89 -21.04 3.22
N ALA A 463 7.84 -21.76 2.62
CA ALA A 463 7.63 -22.36 1.31
C ALA A 463 6.59 -23.49 1.38
N HIS A 464 6.69 -24.34 2.41
CA HIS A 464 5.81 -25.51 2.56
C HIS A 464 4.36 -25.11 2.87
N TRP A 465 4.13 -24.33 3.94
CA TRP A 465 2.79 -23.95 4.39
C TRP A 465 2.30 -22.60 3.87
N GLY A 466 3.14 -21.86 3.14
CA GLY A 466 2.82 -20.52 2.67
C GLY A 466 2.84 -19.50 3.80
N ARG A 467 2.25 -18.32 3.55
CA ARG A 467 2.14 -17.25 4.55
C ARG A 467 0.93 -16.37 4.36
N LEU A 468 0.56 -15.64 5.41
CA LEU A 468 -0.40 -14.55 5.30
C LEU A 468 0.11 -13.47 4.33
N ALA A 469 -0.76 -12.98 3.45
CA ALA A 469 -0.40 -11.94 2.49
C ALA A 469 -0.14 -10.58 3.17
N ASN A 470 -0.74 -10.35 4.35
CA ASN A 470 -0.51 -9.16 5.16
C ASN A 470 0.80 -9.30 5.96
N PRO A 471 1.83 -8.48 5.68
CA PRO A 471 3.13 -8.59 6.33
C PRO A 471 3.09 -8.26 7.82
N THR A 472 2.28 -7.28 8.25
CA THR A 472 2.12 -6.91 9.65
C THR A 472 1.63 -8.11 10.46
N VAL A 473 0.59 -8.79 9.98
CA VAL A 473 0.01 -9.96 10.67
C VAL A 473 0.95 -11.17 10.61
N HIS A 474 1.65 -11.37 9.50
CA HIS A 474 2.68 -12.40 9.38
C HIS A 474 3.80 -12.24 10.42
N ILE A 475 4.30 -11.01 10.60
CA ILE A 475 5.35 -10.72 11.60
C ILE A 475 4.77 -10.86 13.01
N GLY A 476 3.59 -10.28 13.26
CA GLY A 476 2.91 -10.34 14.56
C GLY A 476 2.68 -11.76 15.06
N LEU A 477 2.13 -12.66 14.24
CA LEU A 477 1.91 -14.06 14.64
C LEU A 477 3.21 -14.82 14.91
N ASN A 478 4.28 -14.52 14.17
CA ASN A 478 5.59 -15.11 14.45
C ASN A 478 6.21 -14.57 15.75
N GLN A 479 6.00 -13.30 16.09
CA GLN A 479 6.41 -12.78 17.40
C GLN A 479 5.57 -13.37 18.54
N ILE A 480 4.25 -13.56 18.34
CA ILE A 480 3.38 -14.27 19.29
C ILE A 480 3.88 -15.71 19.50
N ARG A 481 4.20 -16.45 18.41
CA ARG A 481 4.77 -17.81 18.49
C ARG A 481 5.99 -17.84 19.40
N ARG A 482 6.98 -16.99 19.12
CA ARG A 482 8.24 -16.97 19.87
C ARG A 482 8.03 -16.55 21.32
N LEU A 483 7.26 -15.49 21.56
CA LEU A 483 6.97 -14.99 22.90
C LEU A 483 6.24 -16.02 23.76
N VAL A 484 5.13 -16.56 23.25
CA VAL A 484 4.30 -17.50 24.01
C VAL A 484 5.02 -18.82 24.22
N ASN A 485 5.73 -19.35 23.22
CA ASN A 485 6.51 -20.57 23.41
C ASN A 485 7.63 -20.37 24.44
N ARG A 486 8.28 -19.19 24.45
CA ARG A 486 9.29 -18.86 25.45
C ARG A 486 8.69 -18.74 26.86
N LEU A 487 7.48 -18.20 26.99
CA LEU A 487 6.75 -18.19 28.27
C LEU A 487 6.41 -19.61 28.73
N ILE A 488 5.93 -20.47 27.82
CA ILE A 488 5.60 -21.88 28.12
C ILE A 488 6.84 -22.64 28.59
N GLU A 489 7.98 -22.46 27.93
CA GLU A 489 9.24 -23.11 28.28
C GLU A 489 9.71 -22.72 29.70
N VAL A 490 9.49 -21.48 30.12
CA VAL A 490 10.01 -20.94 31.38
C VAL A 490 9.04 -21.12 32.54
N HIS A 491 7.74 -20.96 32.30
CA HIS A 491 6.71 -20.89 33.35
C HIS A 491 5.68 -22.02 33.26
N GLY A 492 5.79 -22.91 32.28
CA GLY A 492 4.78 -23.89 31.95
C GLY A 492 3.63 -23.30 31.14
N LYS A 493 2.68 -24.14 30.73
CA LYS A 493 1.55 -23.73 29.91
C LYS A 493 0.55 -22.88 30.71
N PRO A 494 0.07 -21.73 30.19
CA PRO A 494 -0.93 -20.93 30.90
C PRO A 494 -2.26 -21.67 31.04
N GLU A 495 -2.98 -21.42 32.12
CA GLU A 495 -4.34 -21.94 32.32
C GLU A 495 -5.32 -21.28 31.34
N GLU A 496 -5.16 -19.99 31.08
CA GLU A 496 -5.99 -19.21 30.17
C GLU A 496 -5.15 -18.12 29.48
N ILE A 497 -5.54 -17.75 28.27
CA ILE A 497 -4.97 -16.61 27.54
C ILE A 497 -6.10 -15.61 27.24
N VAL A 498 -5.86 -14.35 27.55
CA VAL A 498 -6.78 -13.25 27.22
C VAL A 498 -6.04 -12.28 26.32
N ILE A 499 -6.63 -11.94 25.18
CA ILE A 499 -6.04 -11.01 24.21
C ILE A 499 -6.91 -9.75 24.06
N GLU A 500 -6.29 -8.61 23.83
CA GLU A 500 -7.04 -7.42 23.40
C GLU A 500 -7.46 -7.54 21.92
N LEU A 501 -8.76 -7.39 21.68
CA LEU A 501 -9.32 -7.10 20.36
C LEU A 501 -9.46 -5.59 20.21
N ALA A 502 -9.00 -5.08 19.08
CA ALA A 502 -9.45 -3.78 18.58
C ALA A 502 -10.92 -3.80 18.12
N ARG A 503 -11.82 -4.61 18.70
CA ARG A 503 -13.27 -4.56 18.40
C ARG A 503 -13.92 -3.44 19.19
N GLU A 504 -14.87 -2.77 18.55
CA GLU A 504 -15.77 -1.83 19.22
C GLU A 504 -16.82 -2.59 20.05
N LEU A 505 -17.24 -2.00 21.17
CA LEU A 505 -18.35 -2.53 21.96
C LEU A 505 -19.65 -2.52 21.13
N LYS A 506 -20.58 -3.43 21.45
CA LYS A 506 -21.87 -3.52 20.76
C LYS A 506 -22.59 -2.17 20.87
N MET A 507 -22.95 -1.59 19.72
CA MET A 507 -23.71 -0.34 19.69
C MET A 507 -25.10 -0.54 20.30
N SER A 508 -25.62 0.48 20.98
CA SER A 508 -27.00 0.53 21.47
C SER A 508 -27.99 0.35 20.32
N LYS A 509 -29.26 0.00 20.61
CA LYS A 509 -30.31 -0.07 19.58
C LYS A 509 -30.43 1.27 18.85
N GLU A 510 -30.47 2.38 19.58
CA GLU A 510 -30.50 3.72 19.02
C GLU A 510 -29.24 4.04 18.18
N GLY A 511 -28.06 3.62 18.62
CA GLY A 511 -26.82 3.78 17.86
C GLY A 511 -26.81 2.98 16.55
N LYS A 512 -27.33 1.75 16.58
CA LYS A 512 -27.53 0.93 15.38
C LYS A 512 -28.56 1.54 14.45
N ASP A 513 -29.65 2.08 14.99
CA ASP A 513 -30.71 2.71 14.20
C ASP A 513 -30.21 4.02 13.57
N LYS A 514 -29.40 4.82 14.29
CA LYS A 514 -28.70 5.99 13.73
C LYS A 514 -27.74 5.60 12.60
N GLU A 515 -26.91 4.57 12.79
CA GLU A 515 -25.98 4.11 11.76
C GLU A 515 -26.71 3.49 10.55
N ARG A 516 -27.80 2.73 10.79
CA ARG A 516 -28.70 2.23 9.74
C ARG A 516 -29.34 3.37 8.97
N LYS A 517 -29.90 4.36 9.66
CA LYS A 517 -30.48 5.56 9.05
C LYS A 517 -29.47 6.29 8.18
N LYS A 518 -28.25 6.53 8.70
CA LYS A 518 -27.15 7.14 7.95
C LYS A 518 -26.76 6.33 6.71
N ASN A 519 -26.71 5.00 6.82
CA ASN A 519 -26.45 4.13 5.67
C ASN A 519 -27.58 4.19 4.63
N SER A 520 -28.84 4.30 5.08
CA SER A 520 -30.02 4.31 4.20
C SER A 520 -30.07 5.63 3.43
N GLU A 521 -29.81 6.74 4.13
CA GLU A 521 -29.63 8.06 3.53
C GLU A 521 -28.48 8.07 2.49
N ASN A 522 -27.34 7.43 2.81
CA ASN A 522 -26.20 7.34 1.88
C ASN A 522 -26.56 6.58 0.60
N GLU A 523 -27.33 5.50 0.70
CA GLU A 523 -27.71 4.69 -0.46
C GLU A 523 -28.86 5.27 -1.25
N ALA A 524 -29.85 5.89 -0.60
CA ALA A 524 -30.85 6.72 -1.27
C ALA A 524 -30.17 7.83 -2.07
N ALA A 525 -29.18 8.52 -1.49
CA ALA A 525 -28.38 9.50 -2.21
C ALA A 525 -27.58 8.87 -3.36
N ASN A 526 -27.02 7.68 -3.21
CA ASN A 526 -26.35 6.97 -4.31
C ASN A 526 -27.33 6.61 -5.44
N ARG A 527 -28.52 6.08 -5.13
CA ARG A 527 -29.56 5.77 -6.15
C ARG A 527 -29.95 7.02 -6.93
N ARG A 528 -30.22 8.14 -6.23
CA ARG A 528 -30.51 9.43 -6.87
C ARG A 528 -29.38 9.86 -7.82
N ARG A 529 -28.12 9.75 -7.38
CA ARG A 529 -26.95 10.05 -8.22
C ARG A 529 -26.88 9.13 -9.44
N GLU A 530 -27.13 7.83 -9.29
CA GLU A 530 -27.17 6.88 -10.41
C GLU A 530 -28.25 7.24 -11.43
N GLU A 531 -29.45 7.61 -10.98
CA GLU A 531 -30.56 8.04 -11.85
C GLU A 531 -30.19 9.31 -12.61
N GLN A 532 -29.63 10.32 -11.95
CA GLN A 532 -29.14 11.54 -12.59
C GLN A 532 -28.06 11.26 -13.65
N ILE A 533 -27.10 10.37 -13.35
CA ILE A 533 -26.05 9.98 -14.30
C ILE A 533 -26.66 9.32 -15.54
N ARG A 534 -27.62 8.41 -15.35
CA ARG A 534 -28.33 7.74 -16.45
C ARG A 534 -29.14 8.72 -17.29
N ALA A 535 -29.82 9.67 -16.65
CA ALA A 535 -30.60 10.69 -17.34
C ALA A 535 -29.71 11.58 -18.23
N ALA A 536 -28.45 11.81 -17.85
CA ALA A 536 -27.46 12.50 -18.67
C ALA A 536 -26.78 11.60 -19.73
N GLY A 537 -27.32 10.41 -20.02
CA GLY A 537 -26.81 9.51 -21.05
C GLY A 537 -25.49 8.81 -20.71
N THR A 538 -25.06 8.84 -19.44
CA THR A 538 -23.80 8.23 -18.98
C THR A 538 -24.06 7.00 -18.11
N ALA A 539 -23.15 6.02 -18.08
CA ALA A 539 -23.26 4.85 -17.22
C ALA A 539 -22.76 5.17 -15.79
N PRO A 540 -23.53 4.85 -14.72
CA PRO A 540 -23.06 5.04 -13.35
C PRO A 540 -21.83 4.20 -13.03
N SER A 541 -20.87 4.78 -12.30
CA SER A 541 -19.68 4.08 -11.82
C SER A 541 -19.32 4.52 -10.38
N PRO A 542 -18.61 3.69 -9.59
CA PRO A 542 -18.20 4.06 -8.24
C PRO A 542 -17.41 5.37 -8.17
N HIS A 543 -16.65 5.69 -9.21
CA HIS A 543 -15.92 6.95 -9.32
C HIS A 543 -16.87 8.14 -9.54
N LEU A 544 -17.82 8.04 -10.49
CA LEU A 544 -18.79 9.11 -10.75
C LEU A 544 -19.70 9.35 -9.53
N LEU A 545 -20.12 8.29 -8.84
CA LEU A 545 -20.86 8.41 -7.58
C LEU A 545 -20.05 9.14 -6.52
N ARG A 546 -18.74 8.89 -6.46
CA ARG A 546 -17.83 9.60 -5.55
C ARG A 546 -17.65 11.06 -5.94
N LYS A 547 -17.54 11.38 -7.24
CA LYS A 547 -17.50 12.77 -7.73
C LYS A 547 -18.77 13.51 -7.35
N LEU A 548 -19.94 12.94 -7.61
CA LEU A 548 -21.23 13.56 -7.27
C LEU A 548 -21.45 13.69 -5.77
N ARG A 549 -21.00 12.72 -4.97
CA ARG A 549 -21.00 12.85 -3.51
C ARG A 549 -20.18 14.05 -3.06
N LEU A 550 -18.95 14.20 -3.58
CA LEU A 550 -18.08 15.33 -3.25
C LEU A 550 -18.65 16.66 -3.77
N TRP A 551 -19.27 16.65 -4.94
CA TRP A 551 -19.96 17.78 -5.53
C TRP A 551 -21.09 18.30 -4.65
N GLU A 552 -21.96 17.41 -4.17
CA GLU A 552 -23.06 17.75 -3.25
C GLU A 552 -22.54 18.22 -1.88
N GLU A 553 -21.45 17.63 -1.38
CA GLU A 553 -20.77 18.05 -0.14
C GLU A 553 -20.18 19.48 -0.24
N GLN A 554 -20.02 20.03 -1.45
CA GLN A 554 -19.41 21.33 -1.74
C GLN A 554 -20.44 22.44 -2.06
N LYS A 555 -21.69 22.23 -1.65
CA LYS A 555 -22.76 23.20 -1.86
C LYS A 555 -22.55 24.44 -0.99
N VAL A 556 -22.53 25.62 -1.61
CA VAL A 556 -22.52 26.92 -0.96
C VAL A 556 -23.70 27.73 -1.50
N GLY A 557 -24.67 28.03 -0.64
CA GLY A 557 -25.94 28.62 -1.07
C GLY A 557 -26.67 27.72 -2.07
N THR A 558 -26.90 28.20 -3.29
CA THR A 558 -27.58 27.46 -4.36
C THR A 558 -26.64 26.77 -5.35
N ALA A 559 -25.33 26.98 -5.26
CA ALA A 559 -24.34 26.47 -6.21
C ALA A 559 -23.36 25.47 -5.57
N ASN A 560 -22.92 24.49 -6.35
CA ASN A 560 -21.83 23.60 -5.94
C ASN A 560 -20.52 24.17 -6.49
N LEU A 561 -19.60 24.57 -5.61
CA LEU A 561 -18.42 25.31 -6.01
C LEU A 561 -17.17 24.42 -5.94
N CYS A 562 -16.25 24.63 -6.87
CA CYS A 562 -14.90 24.12 -6.73
C CYS A 562 -14.23 24.76 -5.50
N PRO A 563 -13.69 24.00 -4.52
CA PRO A 563 -13.17 24.58 -3.28
C PRO A 563 -11.97 25.49 -3.55
N PHE A 564 -11.16 25.14 -4.55
CA PHE A 564 -9.96 25.89 -4.90
C PHE A 564 -10.23 27.12 -5.76
N THR A 565 -11.21 27.06 -6.68
CA THR A 565 -11.39 28.13 -7.69
C THR A 565 -12.65 28.97 -7.50
N GLY A 566 -13.59 28.52 -6.68
CA GLY A 566 -14.91 29.16 -6.53
C GLY A 566 -15.82 29.06 -7.74
N GLN A 567 -15.37 28.45 -8.85
CA GLN A 567 -16.23 28.30 -10.02
C GLN A 567 -17.36 27.30 -9.75
N PRO A 568 -18.58 27.63 -10.19
CA PRO A 568 -19.68 26.68 -10.19
C PRO A 568 -19.30 25.44 -11.00
N ILE A 569 -19.51 24.28 -10.39
CA ILE A 569 -19.45 22.99 -11.05
C ILE A 569 -20.89 22.63 -11.36
N SER A 570 -21.28 22.60 -12.64
CA SER A 570 -22.58 22.04 -13.02
C SER A 570 -22.58 20.52 -12.85
N PHE A 571 -23.76 19.91 -12.92
CA PHE A 571 -23.87 18.45 -12.89
C PHE A 571 -23.06 17.80 -14.02
N GLU A 572 -23.16 18.33 -15.24
CA GLU A 572 -22.45 17.87 -16.45
C GLU A 572 -20.93 18.00 -16.29
N MET A 573 -20.47 19.09 -15.64
CA MET A 573 -19.06 19.26 -15.32
C MET A 573 -18.58 18.25 -14.26
N ALA A 574 -19.40 17.93 -13.27
CA ALA A 574 -19.06 16.97 -12.21
C ALA A 574 -18.88 15.55 -12.76
N ILE A 575 -19.64 15.15 -13.78
CA ILE A 575 -19.56 13.81 -14.38
C ILE A 575 -18.58 13.71 -15.57
N SER A 576 -18.08 14.83 -16.09
CA SER A 576 -17.16 14.86 -17.23
C SER A 576 -15.69 14.96 -16.82
N ALA A 577 -14.79 14.95 -17.81
CA ALA A 577 -13.36 15.16 -17.63
C ALA A 577 -12.99 16.61 -17.26
N ALA A 578 -13.94 17.53 -17.08
CA ALA A 578 -13.65 18.89 -16.61
C ALA A 578 -13.22 18.93 -15.12
N THR A 579 -13.59 17.89 -14.35
CA THR A 579 -13.35 17.81 -12.90
C THR A 579 -12.65 16.51 -12.52
N GLU A 580 -11.96 16.53 -11.37
CA GLU A 580 -11.30 15.36 -10.80
C GLU A 580 -11.40 15.34 -9.26
N ILE A 581 -11.26 14.14 -8.70
CA ILE A 581 -11.19 13.95 -7.25
C ILE A 581 -9.75 14.24 -6.83
N GLU A 582 -9.56 15.29 -6.05
CA GLU A 582 -8.26 15.71 -5.55
C GLU A 582 -8.11 15.41 -4.07
N HIS A 583 -6.91 14.96 -3.68
CA HIS A 583 -6.55 14.83 -2.27
C HIS A 583 -6.23 16.20 -1.68
N ILE A 584 -6.93 16.63 -0.62
CA ILE A 584 -6.71 17.94 0.01
C ILE A 584 -5.25 18.03 0.49
N LEU A 585 -4.82 17.09 1.32
CA LEU A 585 -3.42 16.89 1.68
C LEU A 585 -2.78 15.86 0.74
N PRO A 586 -1.50 16.03 0.33
CA PRO A 586 -0.87 15.15 -0.65
C PRO A 586 -0.81 13.70 -0.20
N PHE A 587 -1.44 12.78 -0.95
CA PHE A 587 -1.44 11.35 -0.63
C PHE A 587 -0.02 10.77 -0.53
N SER A 588 0.93 11.26 -1.32
CA SER A 588 2.34 10.83 -1.25
C SER A 588 3.01 11.11 0.11
N LYS A 589 2.48 12.09 0.86
CA LYS A 589 2.99 12.54 2.15
C LYS A 589 2.14 12.02 3.32
N THR A 590 0.82 11.95 3.15
CA THR A 590 -0.13 11.60 4.21
C THR A 590 -0.63 10.15 4.14
N LEU A 591 -0.67 9.56 2.94
CA LEU A 591 -1.31 8.27 2.64
C LEU A 591 -2.80 8.22 2.98
N ASP A 592 -3.39 9.37 3.29
CA ASP A 592 -4.78 9.47 3.66
C ASP A 592 -5.63 9.45 2.38
N ASP A 593 -6.06 8.25 2.00
CA ASP A 593 -7.02 8.03 0.90
C ASP A 593 -8.48 8.09 1.37
N SER A 594 -8.74 8.52 2.60
CA SER A 594 -10.10 8.61 3.14
C SER A 594 -10.92 9.65 2.38
N MET A 595 -12.25 9.53 2.49
CA MET A 595 -13.15 10.57 1.96
C MET A 595 -12.93 11.93 2.63
N ALA A 596 -12.43 11.96 3.87
CA ALA A 596 -12.13 13.20 4.59
C ALA A 596 -11.00 14.00 3.93
N ASN A 597 -10.09 13.32 3.22
CA ASN A 597 -9.01 13.96 2.50
C ASN A 597 -9.32 14.21 1.01
N LYS A 598 -10.59 14.16 0.58
CA LYS A 598 -10.97 14.27 -0.84
C LYS A 598 -11.97 15.38 -1.11
N VAL A 599 -11.79 16.07 -2.23
CA VAL A 599 -12.73 17.06 -2.80
C VAL A 599 -12.82 16.89 -4.31
N LEU A 600 -13.93 17.32 -4.90
CA LEU A 600 -14.07 17.47 -6.34
C LEU A 600 -13.59 18.87 -6.74
N CYS A 601 -12.63 18.95 -7.65
CA CYS A 601 -12.15 20.22 -8.18
C CYS A 601 -12.05 20.20 -9.70
N LEU A 602 -11.88 21.38 -10.30
CA LEU A 602 -11.53 21.51 -11.71
C LEU A 602 -10.13 20.95 -11.96
N ILE A 603 -9.91 20.33 -13.12
CA ILE A 603 -8.61 19.72 -13.45
C ILE A 603 -7.47 20.74 -13.39
N GLU A 604 -7.71 21.99 -13.78
CA GLU A 604 -6.70 23.04 -13.71
C GLU A 604 -6.28 23.32 -12.26
N ALA A 605 -7.22 23.22 -11.32
CA ALA A 605 -6.96 23.44 -9.90
C ALA A 605 -6.10 22.34 -9.27
N ASN A 606 -6.36 21.08 -9.61
CA ASN A 606 -5.47 19.99 -9.18
C ASN A 606 -4.06 20.15 -9.77
N ARG A 607 -3.96 20.42 -11.08
CA ARG A 607 -2.68 20.65 -11.77
C ARG A 607 -1.90 21.83 -11.18
N ALA A 608 -2.61 22.84 -10.68
CA ALA A 608 -2.05 23.97 -9.96
C ALA A 608 -1.56 23.57 -8.56
N LYS A 609 -2.36 22.82 -7.81
CA LYS A 609 -2.03 22.34 -6.45
C LYS A 609 -0.80 21.41 -6.45
N ARG A 610 -0.81 20.36 -7.29
CA ARG A 610 0.20 19.30 -7.34
C ARG A 610 0.35 18.61 -5.97
N ASP A 611 1.55 18.12 -5.67
CA ASP A 611 1.91 17.38 -4.45
C ASP A 611 2.10 18.29 -3.21
N ARG A 612 1.21 19.27 -3.03
CA ARG A 612 1.22 20.31 -1.98
C ARG A 612 -0.10 20.36 -1.21
N SER A 613 -0.09 20.83 0.05
CA SER A 613 -1.31 21.16 0.79
C SER A 613 -2.00 22.39 0.16
N PRO A 614 -3.27 22.69 0.48
CA PRO A 614 -3.93 23.89 -0.03
C PRO A 614 -3.20 25.17 0.39
N TYR A 615 -2.70 25.22 1.63
CA TYR A 615 -1.84 26.32 2.11
C TYR A 615 -0.57 26.43 1.26
N ASP A 616 0.24 25.38 1.17
CA ASP A 616 1.49 25.37 0.39
C ASP A 616 1.27 25.74 -1.09
N ALA A 617 0.10 25.39 -1.62
CA ALA A 617 -0.27 25.65 -3.00
C ALA A 617 -0.73 27.08 -3.24
N PHE A 618 -1.51 27.66 -2.33
CA PHE A 618 -2.34 28.83 -2.61
C PHE A 618 -2.19 29.99 -1.62
N HIS A 619 -1.53 29.86 -0.47
CA HIS A 619 -1.44 30.92 0.56
C HIS A 619 -0.85 32.26 0.10
N THR A 620 -0.15 32.28 -1.05
CA THR A 620 0.39 33.51 -1.67
C THR A 620 -0.51 34.07 -2.77
N ASP A 621 -1.77 33.68 -2.80
CA ASP A 621 -2.78 33.99 -3.82
C ASP A 621 -2.29 33.90 -5.29
N PRO A 622 -1.68 32.78 -5.72
CA PRO A 622 -0.99 32.73 -6.99
C PRO A 622 -1.95 32.72 -8.18
N THR A 623 -1.57 33.41 -9.25
CA THR A 623 -2.15 33.21 -10.60
C THR A 623 -1.45 32.06 -11.32
N LEU A 624 -2.10 30.91 -11.47
CA LEU A 624 -1.54 29.74 -12.14
C LEU A 624 -2.37 29.42 -13.38
N ALA A 625 -1.71 29.21 -14.53
CA ALA A 625 -2.36 28.94 -15.82
C ALA A 625 -3.48 29.95 -16.18
N GLY A 626 -3.24 31.24 -15.91
CA GLY A 626 -4.19 32.32 -16.21
C GLY A 626 -5.31 32.53 -15.19
N ARG A 627 -5.35 31.75 -14.09
CA ARG A 627 -6.36 31.87 -13.03
C ARG A 627 -5.76 32.28 -11.70
N LYS A 628 -6.31 33.31 -11.05
CA LYS A 628 -5.97 33.69 -9.68
C LYS A 628 -6.66 32.76 -8.68
N TYR A 629 -5.90 32.20 -7.76
CA TYR A 629 -6.40 31.47 -6.59
C TYR A 629 -6.26 32.40 -5.39
N VAL A 630 -7.31 32.60 -4.60
CA VAL A 630 -7.27 33.43 -3.39
C VAL A 630 -7.51 32.52 -2.19
N TYR A 631 -6.54 32.43 -1.31
CA TYR A 631 -6.55 31.45 -0.23
C TYR A 631 -7.62 31.72 0.80
N ASP A 632 -7.88 32.98 1.14
CA ASP A 632 -8.99 33.32 2.04
C ASP A 632 -10.34 32.92 1.45
N ASP A 633 -10.55 33.08 0.15
CA ASP A 633 -11.76 32.58 -0.52
C ASP A 633 -11.83 31.04 -0.50
N ILE A 634 -10.67 30.37 -0.58
CA ILE A 634 -10.58 28.91 -0.46
C ILE A 634 -10.96 28.49 0.96
N LEU A 635 -10.48 29.19 1.98
CA LEU A 635 -10.83 28.94 3.38
C LEU A 635 -12.33 29.18 3.63
N PHE A 636 -12.88 30.28 3.11
CA PHE A 636 -14.30 30.57 3.19
C PHE A 636 -15.16 29.44 2.59
N ARG A 637 -14.78 28.92 1.42
CA ARG A 637 -15.45 27.76 0.83
C ARG A 637 -15.21 26.48 1.63
N ALA A 638 -14.00 26.28 2.16
CA ALA A 638 -13.66 25.13 2.97
C ALA A 638 -14.41 25.08 4.30
N ASP A 639 -14.80 26.24 4.85
CA ASP A 639 -15.59 26.34 6.06
C ASP A 639 -17.01 25.78 5.92
N ASN A 640 -17.51 25.66 4.68
CA ASN A 640 -18.78 25.00 4.36
C ASN A 640 -18.63 23.46 4.20
N LEU A 641 -17.40 22.93 4.21
CA LEU A 641 -17.17 21.49 4.16
C LEU A 641 -17.36 20.85 5.55
N PRO A 642 -17.60 19.53 5.62
CA PRO A 642 -17.64 18.81 6.89
C PRO A 642 -16.40 19.09 7.75
N ALA A 643 -16.57 19.14 9.08
CA ALA A 643 -15.51 19.51 10.03
C ALA A 643 -14.22 18.67 9.88
N ASN A 644 -14.37 17.38 9.56
CA ASN A 644 -13.23 16.50 9.30
C ASN A 644 -12.50 16.82 7.99
N LYS A 645 -13.05 17.58 7.04
CA LYS A 645 -12.34 18.07 5.85
C LYS A 645 -11.75 19.46 6.05
N ARG A 646 -12.52 20.33 6.71
CA ARG A 646 -12.26 21.76 6.86
C ARG A 646 -10.83 22.06 7.34
N TRP A 647 -10.37 21.39 8.40
CA TRP A 647 -9.03 21.66 8.94
C TRP A 647 -7.89 21.31 7.98
N ARG A 648 -8.10 20.41 7.01
CA ARG A 648 -7.07 20.02 6.02
C ARG A 648 -6.74 21.14 5.04
N PHE A 649 -7.51 22.22 5.05
CA PHE A 649 -7.23 23.42 4.29
C PHE A 649 -6.36 24.42 5.04
N TYR A 650 -6.18 24.27 6.36
CA TYR A 650 -5.54 25.29 7.22
C TYR A 650 -4.01 25.34 7.11
N PRO A 651 -3.39 26.45 7.55
CA PRO A 651 -1.93 26.62 7.49
C PRO A 651 -1.13 25.51 8.19
N ASP A 652 -1.64 25.05 9.33
CA ASP A 652 -1.05 24.03 10.19
C ASP A 652 -1.46 22.59 9.80
N ALA A 653 -2.22 22.41 8.72
CA ALA A 653 -2.80 21.11 8.39
C ALA A 653 -1.76 19.98 8.23
N MET A 654 -0.58 20.26 7.67
CA MET A 654 0.46 19.23 7.56
C MET A 654 1.08 18.88 8.92
N ASP A 655 1.19 19.85 9.82
CA ASP A 655 1.75 19.64 11.16
C ASP A 655 0.75 18.92 12.06
N ARG A 656 -0.52 19.38 12.07
CA ARG A 656 -1.63 18.68 12.72
C ARG A 656 -1.77 17.26 12.21
N PHE A 657 -1.67 17.04 10.89
CA PHE A 657 -1.68 15.69 10.35
C PHE A 657 -0.52 14.87 10.92
N ASN A 658 0.71 15.39 10.87
CA ASN A 658 1.90 14.65 11.31
C ASN A 658 1.95 14.35 12.81
N ASN A 659 1.35 15.20 13.64
CA ASN A 659 1.43 15.12 15.10
C ASN A 659 0.21 14.44 15.73
N ASP A 660 -1.00 14.76 15.24
CA ASP A 660 -2.24 14.40 15.94
C ASP A 660 -3.03 13.31 15.20
N GLU A 661 -2.95 13.26 13.87
CA GLU A 661 -3.84 12.42 13.04
C GLU A 661 -3.10 11.25 12.36
N ARG A 662 -1.78 11.35 12.19
CA ARG A 662 -0.93 10.32 11.56
C ARG A 662 -0.85 9.04 12.39
N ASP A 663 -0.95 9.16 13.71
CA ASP A 663 -0.91 8.04 14.66
C ASP A 663 -2.22 7.22 14.68
N PHE A 664 -3.26 7.66 13.97
CA PHE A 664 -4.53 6.96 13.81
C PHE A 664 -4.88 6.73 12.34
N LEU A 665 -3.96 6.14 11.57
CA LEU A 665 -4.37 5.56 10.30
C LEU A 665 -5.43 4.47 10.58
N ASP A 666 -6.68 4.68 10.14
CA ASP A 666 -7.77 3.68 10.15
C ASP A 666 -7.30 2.27 9.70
N ARG A 667 -6.26 2.25 8.86
CA ARG A 667 -5.57 1.05 8.41
C ARG A 667 -4.80 0.30 9.51
N GLN A 668 -4.06 0.97 10.39
CA GLN A 668 -3.38 0.31 11.51
C GLN A 668 -4.41 -0.34 12.44
N LEU A 669 -5.51 0.35 12.74
CA LEU A 669 -6.62 -0.22 13.51
C LEU A 669 -7.22 -1.45 12.82
N ASN A 670 -7.45 -1.40 11.51
CA ASN A 670 -7.91 -2.56 10.73
C ASN A 670 -6.92 -3.74 10.76
N GLU A 671 -5.62 -3.45 10.71
CA GLU A 671 -4.56 -4.47 10.79
C GLU A 671 -4.47 -5.10 12.17
N THR A 672 -4.58 -4.33 13.25
CA THR A 672 -4.68 -4.83 14.62
C THR A 672 -5.94 -5.65 14.83
N LYS A 673 -7.10 -5.18 14.35
CA LYS A 673 -8.39 -5.93 14.33
C LYS A 673 -8.20 -7.30 13.67
N TYR A 674 -7.48 -7.35 12.54
CA TYR A 674 -7.21 -8.60 11.84
C TYR A 674 -6.22 -9.49 12.60
N LEU A 675 -5.12 -8.95 13.12
CA LEU A 675 -4.13 -9.68 13.93
C LEU A 675 -4.78 -10.33 15.13
N SER A 676 -5.49 -9.59 15.99
CA SER A 676 -6.08 -10.16 17.21
C SER A 676 -7.10 -11.26 16.90
N ARG A 677 -7.90 -11.10 15.82
CA ARG A 677 -8.86 -12.14 15.40
C ARG A 677 -8.16 -13.44 14.99
N ILE A 678 -7.06 -13.35 14.24
CA ILE A 678 -6.31 -14.53 13.80
C ILE A 678 -5.48 -15.11 14.96
N ALA A 679 -4.90 -14.25 15.79
CA ALA A 679 -4.16 -14.64 16.99
C ALA A 679 -5.01 -15.48 17.94
N ARG A 680 -6.29 -15.15 18.15
CA ARG A 680 -7.20 -15.99 18.93
C ARG A 680 -7.26 -17.42 18.40
N SER A 681 -7.57 -17.57 17.11
CA SER A 681 -7.69 -18.87 16.44
C SER A 681 -6.36 -19.63 16.40
N TYR A 682 -5.24 -18.92 16.48
CA TYR A 682 -3.92 -19.51 16.51
C TYR A 682 -3.57 -19.99 17.92
N LEU A 683 -3.75 -19.14 18.94
CA LEU A 683 -3.49 -19.44 20.34
C LEU A 683 -4.38 -20.58 20.87
N SER A 684 -5.61 -20.73 20.35
CA SER A 684 -6.48 -21.85 20.73
C SER A 684 -5.90 -23.22 20.38
N ASN A 685 -4.89 -23.31 19.49
CA ASN A 685 -4.16 -24.56 19.22
C ASN A 685 -3.38 -25.10 20.41
N LEU A 686 -3.22 -24.29 21.47
CA LEU A 686 -2.68 -24.77 22.74
C LEU A 686 -3.72 -25.56 23.55
N TYR A 687 -5.01 -25.55 23.24
CA TYR A 687 -6.03 -26.13 24.12
C TYR A 687 -7.05 -26.96 23.35
N ASN A 688 -7.60 -27.98 24.00
CA ASN A 688 -8.73 -28.73 23.45
C ASN A 688 -10.06 -28.13 23.93
N GLU A 689 -10.35 -26.91 23.49
CA GLU A 689 -11.56 -26.17 23.91
C GLU A 689 -12.88 -26.88 23.53
N LYS A 690 -12.83 -27.84 22.59
CA LYS A 690 -14.00 -28.65 22.22
C LYS A 690 -14.29 -29.69 23.30
N GLU A 691 -13.31 -30.53 23.62
CA GLU A 691 -13.41 -31.56 24.66
C GLU A 691 -13.66 -30.94 26.03
N GLU A 692 -12.99 -29.85 26.36
CA GLU A 692 -13.14 -29.18 27.66
C GLU A 692 -14.49 -28.43 27.83
N GLY A 693 -15.27 -28.25 26.75
CA GLY A 693 -16.54 -27.52 26.79
C GLY A 693 -16.43 -26.03 27.17
N ARG A 694 -15.21 -25.47 27.21
CA ARG A 694 -14.96 -24.07 27.63
C ARG A 694 -13.86 -23.40 26.81
N MET A 695 -13.96 -22.08 26.67
CA MET A 695 -12.96 -21.27 25.98
C MET A 695 -11.80 -20.91 26.92
N ARG A 696 -10.60 -21.33 26.55
CA ARG A 696 -9.32 -21.03 27.20
C ARG A 696 -8.68 -19.76 26.64
N VAL A 697 -8.97 -19.44 25.39
CA VAL A 697 -8.49 -18.23 24.71
C VAL A 697 -9.64 -17.26 24.45
N ARG A 698 -9.63 -16.15 25.18
CA ARG A 698 -10.66 -15.12 25.12
C ARG A 698 -10.10 -13.82 24.58
N ALA A 699 -10.99 -12.95 24.13
CA ALA A 699 -10.61 -11.76 23.42
C ALA A 699 -11.52 -10.59 23.86
N ILE A 700 -10.94 -9.50 24.38
CA ILE A 700 -11.69 -8.40 25.01
C ILE A 700 -11.61 -7.09 24.21
N PRO A 701 -12.65 -6.25 24.17
CA PRO A 701 -12.63 -4.97 23.44
C PRO A 701 -11.67 -3.94 24.05
N GLY A 702 -10.88 -3.22 23.25
CA GLY A 702 -9.94 -2.21 23.77
C GLY A 702 -10.58 -1.03 24.52
N LYS A 703 -11.83 -0.67 24.20
CA LYS A 703 -12.60 0.32 24.99
C LYS A 703 -12.77 -0.16 26.45
N LEU A 704 -12.95 -1.46 26.65
CA LEU A 704 -13.04 -2.04 27.98
C LEU A 704 -11.71 -1.95 28.73
N THR A 705 -10.60 -2.29 28.05
CA THR A 705 -9.25 -2.12 28.62
C THR A 705 -9.04 -0.69 29.10
N ALA A 706 -9.43 0.31 28.30
CA ALA A 706 -9.29 1.72 28.67
C ALA A 706 -10.10 2.12 29.91
N MET A 707 -11.36 1.67 30.00
CA MET A 707 -12.23 1.95 31.15
C MET A 707 -11.68 1.32 32.45
N LEU A 708 -11.30 0.04 32.41
CA LEU A 708 -10.75 -0.67 33.57
C LEU A 708 -9.39 -0.12 34.01
N ARG A 709 -8.53 0.27 33.05
CA ARG A 709 -7.26 0.95 33.34
C ARG A 709 -7.49 2.26 34.11
N GLY A 710 -8.52 3.02 33.72
CA GLY A 710 -8.93 4.23 34.42
C GLY A 710 -9.44 3.94 35.83
N LYS A 711 -10.36 2.97 35.96
CA LYS A 711 -10.92 2.53 37.26
C LYS A 711 -9.85 2.12 38.27
N TRP A 712 -8.87 1.32 37.85
CA TRP A 712 -7.79 0.87 38.74
C TRP A 712 -6.66 1.90 38.91
N GLY A 713 -6.81 3.12 38.37
CA GLY A 713 -5.84 4.20 38.52
C GLY A 713 -4.46 3.90 37.92
N LEU A 714 -4.39 3.00 36.93
CA LEU A 714 -3.11 2.49 36.41
C LEU A 714 -2.43 3.46 35.44
N SER A 715 -3.17 4.44 34.89
CA SER A 715 -2.60 5.49 34.05
C SER A 715 -1.53 6.33 34.78
N ALA A 716 -1.61 6.42 36.12
CA ALA A 716 -0.66 7.15 36.95
C ALA A 716 0.67 6.41 37.20
N LEU A 717 0.80 5.15 36.77
CA LEU A 717 2.02 4.34 37.02
C LEU A 717 3.19 4.74 36.13
N LEU A 718 2.92 5.36 34.98
CA LEU A 718 3.91 5.92 34.06
C LEU A 718 3.57 7.39 33.81
N PRO A 719 3.88 8.30 34.75
CA PRO A 719 3.55 9.72 34.58
C PRO A 719 4.24 10.27 33.33
N GLY A 720 3.48 10.95 32.47
CA GLY A 720 4.05 11.79 31.43
C GLY A 720 4.54 13.08 32.05
N HIS A 721 5.79 13.48 31.79
CA HIS A 721 6.38 14.66 32.41
C HIS A 721 5.67 15.99 32.06
N ASN A 722 4.75 16.02 31.10
CA ASN A 722 4.02 17.21 30.64
C ASN A 722 2.49 17.17 30.88
N LEU A 723 2.01 16.57 31.97
CA LEU A 723 0.58 16.62 32.35
C LEU A 723 0.33 17.30 33.71
N SER A 724 1.25 18.15 34.17
CA SER A 724 1.04 19.07 35.30
C SER A 724 0.30 20.34 34.87
N GLY A 725 -0.71 20.19 34.00
CA GLY A 725 -1.57 21.26 33.50
C GLY A 725 -3.04 20.89 33.70
N GLY A 726 -3.55 21.11 34.92
CA GLY A 726 -4.96 21.44 35.20
C GLY A 726 -6.08 20.43 34.89
N GLU A 727 -5.84 19.21 34.41
CA GLU A 727 -6.90 18.20 34.28
C GLU A 727 -6.86 17.19 35.44
N GLU A 728 -7.99 17.04 36.15
CA GLU A 728 -8.17 16.17 37.34
C GLU A 728 -7.96 14.66 37.10
N ALA A 729 -7.52 14.21 35.91
CA ALA A 729 -7.26 12.80 35.62
C ALA A 729 -5.94 12.56 34.85
N PRO A 730 -5.02 11.70 35.36
CA PRO A 730 -3.77 11.38 34.67
C PRO A 730 -4.03 10.63 33.35
N ARG A 731 -3.65 11.25 32.22
CA ARG A 731 -3.77 10.64 30.88
C ARG A 731 -2.69 9.57 30.64
N LYS A 732 -3.00 8.59 29.78
CA LYS A 732 -2.09 7.49 29.38
C LYS A 732 -0.83 8.05 28.70
N ASN A 733 0.35 7.80 29.27
CA ASN A 733 1.63 8.14 28.63
C ASN A 733 1.97 7.15 27.49
N ARG A 734 1.89 7.62 26.24
CA ARG A 734 2.22 6.82 25.04
C ARG A 734 3.71 6.89 24.67
N ASN A 735 4.48 7.76 25.31
CA ASN A 735 5.91 7.94 25.07
C ASN A 735 6.80 6.93 25.82
N ASP A 736 6.19 5.99 26.56
CA ASP A 736 6.88 4.89 27.24
C ASP A 736 6.28 3.55 26.82
N HIS A 737 7.06 2.67 26.19
CA HIS A 737 6.60 1.36 25.69
C HIS A 737 6.00 0.45 26.78
N ARG A 738 6.33 0.65 28.06
CA ARG A 738 5.80 -0.15 29.18
C ARG A 738 4.29 0.01 29.37
N HIS A 739 3.65 1.01 28.76
CA HIS A 739 2.19 1.11 28.79
C HIS A 739 1.50 -0.10 28.17
N HIS A 740 2.14 -0.82 27.23
CA HIS A 740 1.61 -2.07 26.69
C HIS A 740 1.55 -3.19 27.74
N ALA A 741 2.50 -3.22 28.68
CA ALA A 741 2.49 -4.17 29.79
C ALA A 741 1.33 -3.88 30.75
N ILE A 742 1.03 -2.60 31.00
CA ILE A 742 -0.13 -2.17 31.79
C ILE A 742 -1.44 -2.61 31.12
N ASP A 743 -1.55 -2.43 29.80
CA ASP A 743 -2.73 -2.88 29.06
C ASP A 743 -2.87 -4.40 29.13
N ALA A 744 -1.78 -5.15 28.97
CA ALA A 744 -1.78 -6.60 29.14
C ALA A 744 -2.14 -7.04 30.57
N PHE A 745 -1.73 -6.30 31.60
CA PHE A 745 -2.15 -6.53 32.98
C PHE A 745 -3.66 -6.37 33.12
N VAL A 746 -4.23 -5.32 32.54
CA VAL A 746 -5.68 -5.09 32.56
C VAL A 746 -6.42 -6.21 31.84
N VAL A 747 -5.90 -6.61 30.67
CA VAL A 747 -6.44 -7.71 29.86
C VAL A 747 -6.43 -9.01 30.65
N ALA A 748 -5.35 -9.34 31.37
CA ALA A 748 -5.28 -10.54 32.20
C ALA A 748 -6.32 -10.54 33.33
N ASN A 749 -6.59 -9.39 33.95
CA ASN A 749 -7.56 -9.28 35.05
C ASN A 749 -9.02 -9.19 34.59
N THR A 750 -9.28 -9.11 33.28
CA THR A 750 -10.65 -9.04 32.75
C THR A 750 -11.28 -10.43 32.64
N THR A 751 -12.35 -10.67 33.39
CA THR A 751 -13.05 -11.98 33.42
C THR A 751 -14.15 -12.07 32.36
N GLN A 752 -14.53 -13.31 32.00
CA GLN A 752 -15.64 -13.57 31.08
C GLN A 752 -16.99 -13.04 31.62
N GLY A 753 -17.20 -13.14 32.94
CA GLY A 753 -18.42 -12.63 33.58
C GLY A 753 -18.54 -11.10 33.46
N LEU A 754 -17.45 -10.38 33.69
CA LEU A 754 -17.40 -8.93 33.51
C LEU A 754 -17.66 -8.52 32.06
N LEU A 755 -17.02 -9.22 31.11
CA LEU A 755 -17.23 -9.00 29.68
C LEU A 755 -18.71 -9.20 29.29
N LYS A 756 -19.35 -10.28 29.78
CA LYS A 756 -20.76 -10.57 29.49
C LYS A 756 -21.67 -9.47 30.04
N ARG A 757 -21.52 -9.11 31.33
CA ARG A 757 -22.30 -8.05 31.97
C ARG A 757 -22.18 -6.72 31.23
N LEU A 758 -20.99 -6.35 30.76
CA LEU A 758 -20.78 -5.12 30.00
C LEU A 758 -21.30 -5.18 28.57
N ALA A 759 -21.29 -6.36 27.95
CA ALA A 759 -21.85 -6.58 26.62
C ALA A 759 -23.40 -6.56 26.61
N ASP A 760 -24.03 -6.92 27.73
CA ASP A 760 -25.48 -6.88 27.91
C ASP A 760 -26.01 -5.45 28.11
N LEU A 761 -25.13 -4.53 28.58
CA LEU A 761 -25.46 -3.11 28.71
C LEU A 761 -25.39 -2.38 27.36
N ASN A 762 -26.45 -1.63 27.06
CA ASN A 762 -26.60 -0.92 25.79
C ASN A 762 -26.12 0.54 25.86
N ASP A 763 -26.13 1.17 27.04
CA ASP A 763 -25.74 2.57 27.22
C ASP A 763 -24.33 2.72 27.82
N ASP A 764 -23.62 3.78 27.42
CA ASP A 764 -22.27 4.05 27.90
C ASP A 764 -22.24 4.55 29.35
N ALA A 765 -23.27 5.24 29.84
CA ALA A 765 -23.33 5.66 31.24
C ALA A 765 -23.56 4.45 32.17
N ASP A 766 -24.42 3.51 31.78
CA ASP A 766 -24.60 2.26 32.53
C ASP A 766 -23.35 1.39 32.55
N ARG A 767 -22.60 1.36 31.43
CA ARG A 767 -21.29 0.68 31.39
C ARG A 767 -20.30 1.34 32.33
N GLN A 768 -20.27 2.67 32.37
CA GLN A 768 -19.38 3.41 33.28
C GLN A 768 -19.75 3.11 34.73
N ARG A 769 -21.03 3.16 35.11
CA ARG A 769 -21.50 2.78 36.45
C ARG A 769 -21.10 1.36 36.84
N LEU A 770 -21.20 0.40 35.92
CA LEU A 770 -20.77 -0.97 36.19
C LEU A 770 -19.25 -1.03 36.40
N VAL A 771 -18.47 -0.35 35.57
CA VAL A 771 -17.00 -0.26 35.72
C VAL A 771 -16.62 0.39 37.05
N ASP A 772 -17.34 1.43 37.48
CA ASP A 772 -17.08 2.12 38.74
C ASP A 772 -17.29 1.19 39.95
N ALA A 773 -18.19 0.21 39.82
CA ALA A 773 -18.47 -0.84 40.80
C ALA A 773 -17.58 -2.09 40.66
N VAL A 774 -16.66 -2.17 39.69
CA VAL A 774 -15.70 -3.28 39.58
C VAL A 774 -14.71 -3.21 40.75
N PRO A 775 -14.52 -4.29 41.52
CA PRO A 775 -13.54 -4.30 42.60
C PRO A 775 -12.11 -4.22 42.05
N ASP A 776 -11.16 -4.06 42.97
CA ASP A 776 -9.75 -4.21 42.62
C ASP A 776 -9.46 -5.64 42.10
N PRO A 777 -8.37 -5.84 41.33
CA PRO A 777 -8.03 -7.13 40.73
C PRO A 777 -8.02 -8.33 41.70
N TRP A 778 -7.61 -8.10 42.95
CA TRP A 778 -7.65 -9.06 44.05
C TRP A 778 -7.58 -8.33 45.40
N ASP A 779 -7.84 -9.05 46.49
CA ASP A 779 -7.80 -8.49 47.84
C ASP A 779 -6.40 -7.98 48.19
N ASN A 780 -6.31 -6.77 48.76
CA ASN A 780 -5.04 -6.09 49.06
C ASN A 780 -4.19 -5.80 47.81
N PHE A 781 -4.82 -5.54 46.65
CA PHE A 781 -4.10 -5.10 45.45
C PHE A 781 -3.30 -3.82 45.72
N ASP A 782 -1.96 -3.94 45.67
CA ASP A 782 -1.04 -2.81 45.82
C ASP A 782 -0.50 -2.35 44.46
N ARG A 783 -0.80 -1.10 44.11
CA ARG A 783 -0.32 -0.45 42.89
C ARG A 783 1.20 -0.21 42.93
N GLU A 784 1.80 -0.10 44.11
CA GLU A 784 3.25 0.07 44.26
C GLU A 784 4.01 -1.21 43.87
N GLU A 785 3.48 -2.39 44.19
CA GLU A 785 4.05 -3.67 43.72
C GLU A 785 4.15 -3.68 42.18
N LEU A 786 3.07 -3.27 41.51
CA LEU A 786 3.03 -3.18 40.05
C LEU A 786 4.02 -2.12 39.52
N ARG A 787 4.14 -0.96 40.19
CA ARG A 787 5.11 0.09 39.84
C ARG A 787 6.55 -0.45 39.91
N GLN A 788 6.90 -1.19 40.96
CA GLN A 788 8.22 -1.81 41.11
C GLN A 788 8.49 -2.88 40.05
N GLN A 789 7.50 -3.69 39.69
CA GLN A 789 7.61 -4.67 38.61
C GLN A 789 7.83 -3.98 37.25
N LEU A 790 7.11 -2.89 36.97
CA LEU A 790 7.29 -2.07 35.76
C LEU A 790 8.66 -1.38 35.72
N ALA A 791 9.22 -0.97 36.86
CA ALA A 791 10.54 -0.36 36.94
C ALA A 791 11.67 -1.34 36.62
N ARG A 792 11.50 -2.64 36.91
CA ARG A 792 12.50 -3.69 36.64
C ARG A 792 12.35 -4.31 35.24
N LEU A 793 11.22 -4.09 34.58
CA LEU A 793 10.90 -4.63 33.27
C LEU A 793 11.82 -4.08 32.19
N THR A 794 12.52 -4.97 31.46
CA THR A 794 13.29 -4.59 30.27
C THR A 794 12.48 -4.81 29.00
N VAL A 795 12.30 -3.76 28.21
CA VAL A 795 11.57 -3.81 26.94
C VAL A 795 12.43 -4.54 25.90
N SER A 796 11.90 -5.65 25.38
CA SER A 796 12.57 -6.50 24.40
C SER A 796 12.38 -5.93 23.00
N HIS A 797 13.46 -5.42 22.39
CA HIS A 797 13.45 -4.99 20.99
C HIS A 797 13.93 -6.13 20.09
N LYS A 798 13.19 -6.43 19.04
CA LYS A 798 13.60 -7.42 18.05
C LYS A 798 14.80 -6.88 17.27
N ALA A 799 15.96 -7.47 17.49
CA ALA A 799 17.16 -7.24 16.68
C ALA A 799 16.91 -7.60 15.20
N ASP A 800 17.22 -6.65 14.30
CA ASP A 800 17.12 -6.81 12.84
C ASP A 800 18.49 -6.58 12.17
N HIS A 801 19.42 -7.51 12.39
CA HIS A 801 20.78 -7.42 11.84
C HIS A 801 20.86 -7.77 10.35
N GLY A 802 19.88 -8.56 9.87
CA GLY A 802 19.93 -9.31 8.62
C GLY A 802 21.24 -10.04 8.35
N THR A 803 21.37 -10.57 7.13
CA THR A 803 22.48 -11.48 6.79
C THR A 803 23.21 -10.96 5.55
N PRO A 804 24.27 -10.16 5.71
CA PRO A 804 25.20 -9.85 4.64
C PRO A 804 25.72 -11.15 3.99
N GLY A 805 25.80 -11.22 2.67
CA GLY A 805 26.46 -12.33 1.95
C GLY A 805 25.61 -13.58 1.61
N SER A 806 24.45 -13.81 2.23
CA SER A 806 23.60 -14.97 1.82
C SER A 806 22.74 -14.64 0.59
N LYS A 807 23.03 -15.29 -0.55
CA LYS A 807 22.24 -15.36 -1.81
C LYS A 807 21.18 -14.25 -2.00
N GLY A 808 21.59 -12.98 -2.08
CA GLY A 808 20.72 -11.87 -2.52
C GLY A 808 19.67 -11.32 -1.54
N LYS A 809 19.87 -11.45 -0.21
CA LYS A 809 19.01 -10.80 0.80
C LYS A 809 19.70 -9.54 1.36
N THR A 810 19.26 -8.35 0.94
CA THR A 810 19.65 -7.07 1.56
C THR A 810 18.60 -6.64 2.59
N THR A 811 19.00 -6.03 3.70
CA THR A 811 18.10 -5.56 4.79
C THR A 811 17.38 -4.26 4.50
N GLY A 812 17.79 -3.53 3.46
CA GLY A 812 17.23 -2.24 3.08
C GLY A 812 17.74 -1.78 1.73
N ALA A 813 17.42 -0.54 1.37
CA ALA A 813 18.00 0.10 0.20
C ALA A 813 19.50 0.35 0.42
N LEU A 814 20.30 0.19 -0.64
CA LEU A 814 21.75 0.35 -0.58
C LEU A 814 22.18 1.81 -0.82
N HIS A 815 21.38 2.53 -1.61
CA HIS A 815 21.61 3.92 -1.99
C HIS A 815 20.28 4.58 -2.37
N ASN A 816 20.24 5.91 -2.38
CA ASN A 816 19.11 6.70 -2.84
C ASN A 816 18.91 6.54 -4.36
N ASP A 817 17.69 6.83 -4.84
CA ASP A 817 17.32 6.66 -6.25
C ASP A 817 17.92 7.72 -7.19
N THR A 818 18.30 8.89 -6.67
CA THR A 818 18.84 10.00 -7.46
C THR A 818 20.22 9.66 -8.01
N ALA A 819 20.33 9.58 -9.33
CA ALA A 819 21.60 9.44 -10.02
C ALA A 819 22.27 10.80 -10.20
N TYR A 820 23.51 10.90 -9.75
CA TYR A 820 24.33 12.10 -9.82
C TYR A 820 25.41 11.98 -10.89
N GLY A 821 25.71 13.07 -11.60
CA GLY A 821 26.93 13.17 -12.42
C GLY A 821 28.12 13.50 -11.53
N ILE A 822 29.30 12.97 -11.86
CA ILE A 822 30.54 13.27 -11.14
C ILE A 822 31.22 14.48 -11.80
N VAL A 823 31.59 15.48 -11.00
CA VAL A 823 32.30 16.68 -11.48
C VAL A 823 33.78 16.59 -11.12
N GLY A 824 34.09 16.23 -9.87
CA GLY A 824 35.46 16.15 -9.38
C GLY A 824 35.52 15.81 -7.89
N PRO A 825 36.74 15.76 -7.32
CA PRO A 825 36.92 15.53 -5.88
C PRO A 825 36.36 16.70 -5.06
N GLY A 826 35.74 16.39 -3.92
CA GLY A 826 35.32 17.35 -2.89
C GLY A 826 36.25 17.35 -1.68
N LYS A 827 35.82 17.96 -0.56
CA LYS A 827 36.57 17.99 0.69
C LYS A 827 36.35 16.70 1.49
N ASN A 828 37.29 16.35 2.37
CA ASN A 828 37.16 15.22 3.32
C ASN A 828 36.75 13.88 2.67
N GLY A 829 37.21 13.61 1.44
CA GLY A 829 36.88 12.39 0.70
C GLY A 829 35.49 12.37 0.05
N ASN A 830 34.72 13.47 0.10
CA ASN A 830 33.48 13.61 -0.65
C ASN A 830 33.73 13.83 -2.14
N THR A 831 32.66 13.80 -2.93
CA THR A 831 32.68 14.08 -4.38
C THR A 831 31.80 15.27 -4.67
N ILE A 832 32.29 16.20 -5.50
CA ILE A 832 31.45 17.24 -6.10
C ILE A 832 30.63 16.58 -7.20
N VAL A 833 29.32 16.60 -7.01
CA VAL A 833 28.37 15.98 -7.92
C VAL A 833 27.41 16.98 -8.51
N VAL A 834 26.79 16.61 -9.63
CA VAL A 834 25.82 17.44 -10.33
C VAL A 834 24.48 16.72 -10.51
N SER A 835 23.38 17.40 -10.20
CA SER A 835 22.03 16.93 -10.50
C SER A 835 21.24 17.98 -11.28
N ARG A 836 20.13 17.57 -11.92
CA ARG A 836 19.22 18.47 -12.65
C ARG A 836 18.06 18.88 -11.75
N THR A 837 18.02 20.15 -11.37
CA THR A 837 17.03 20.70 -10.44
C THR A 837 16.07 21.65 -11.16
N PRO A 838 14.74 21.50 -11.02
CA PRO A 838 13.79 22.50 -11.52
C PRO A 838 13.98 23.84 -10.83
N LEU A 839 13.97 24.95 -11.58
CA LEU A 839 14.02 26.29 -10.99
C LEU A 839 12.84 26.54 -10.04
N SER A 840 11.68 25.93 -10.33
CA SER A 840 10.49 25.96 -9.47
C SER A 840 10.66 25.27 -8.11
N ARG A 841 11.82 24.66 -7.82
CA ARG A 841 12.13 24.10 -6.50
C ARG A 841 12.54 25.21 -5.52
N PHE A 842 13.03 26.34 -6.01
CA PHE A 842 13.42 27.48 -5.18
C PHE A 842 12.16 28.31 -4.91
N THR A 843 11.57 28.07 -3.75
CA THR A 843 10.24 28.58 -3.42
C THR A 843 10.27 29.95 -2.78
N THR A 844 11.43 30.45 -2.32
CA THR A 844 11.57 31.79 -1.72
C THR A 844 12.67 32.60 -2.41
N PRO A 845 12.68 33.95 -2.30
CA PRO A 845 13.77 34.76 -2.83
C PRO A 845 15.14 34.33 -2.29
N LYS A 846 15.21 34.03 -0.98
CA LYS A 846 16.42 33.50 -0.32
C LYS A 846 16.86 32.15 -0.90
N ASP A 847 15.91 31.25 -1.17
CA ASP A 847 16.21 29.97 -1.81
C ASP A 847 16.68 30.16 -3.26
N MET A 848 16.13 31.15 -3.97
CA MET A 848 16.53 31.47 -5.34
C MET A 848 17.93 32.08 -5.37
N ASP A 849 18.21 33.09 -4.53
CA ASP A 849 19.54 33.70 -4.41
C ASP A 849 20.61 32.62 -4.15
N LYS A 850 20.39 31.79 -3.11
CA LYS A 850 21.29 30.67 -2.79
C LYS A 850 21.30 29.57 -3.86
N GLY A 851 20.17 29.33 -4.50
CA GLY A 851 20.01 28.30 -5.52
C GLY A 851 20.73 28.65 -6.83
N LEU A 852 20.77 29.92 -7.21
CA LEU A 852 21.47 30.38 -8.42
C LEU A 852 22.99 30.27 -8.24
N GLU A 853 23.53 30.57 -7.06
CA GLU A 853 24.98 30.42 -6.76
C GLU A 853 25.51 29.02 -7.09
N GLY A 854 24.71 27.98 -6.78
CA GLY A 854 25.06 26.58 -6.98
C GLY A 854 24.90 26.06 -8.42
N ILE A 855 24.53 26.90 -9.38
CA ILE A 855 24.45 26.52 -10.80
C ILE A 855 25.85 26.29 -11.35
N ARG A 856 26.04 25.14 -12.00
CA ARG A 856 27.34 24.70 -12.54
C ARG A 856 27.85 25.57 -13.70
N ASP A 857 26.95 25.96 -14.59
CA ASP A 857 27.31 26.69 -15.82
C ASP A 857 27.40 28.20 -15.50
N ALA A 858 28.59 28.78 -15.66
CA ALA A 858 28.86 30.15 -15.24
C ALA A 858 28.05 31.18 -16.03
N ALA A 859 27.96 31.04 -17.36
CA ALA A 859 27.23 31.96 -18.22
C ALA A 859 25.72 31.90 -17.95
N LEU A 860 25.17 30.69 -17.78
CA LEU A 860 23.77 30.52 -17.42
C LEU A 860 23.48 31.04 -16.01
N ARG A 861 24.40 30.83 -15.06
CA ARG A 861 24.28 31.36 -13.70
C ARG A 861 24.24 32.87 -13.72
N GLU A 862 25.20 33.52 -14.38
CA GLU A 862 25.25 34.97 -14.50
C GLU A 862 23.99 35.52 -15.16
N ALA A 863 23.57 34.98 -16.30
CA ALA A 863 22.36 35.41 -16.98
C ALA A 863 21.10 35.24 -16.10
N LEU A 864 20.96 34.12 -15.39
CA LEU A 864 19.85 33.91 -14.47
C LEU A 864 19.91 34.82 -13.25
N THR A 865 21.10 35.08 -12.69
CA THR A 865 21.29 35.99 -11.56
C THR A 865 20.98 37.43 -11.95
N THR A 866 21.44 37.88 -13.13
CA THR A 866 21.10 39.19 -13.67
C THR A 866 19.61 39.30 -13.91
N ALA A 867 19.01 38.35 -14.63
CA ALA A 867 17.57 38.34 -14.87
C ALA A 867 16.76 38.29 -13.56
N TRP A 868 17.24 37.55 -12.56
CA TRP A 868 16.63 37.48 -11.24
C TRP A 868 16.77 38.79 -10.48
N ASN A 869 17.94 39.45 -10.50
CA ASN A 869 18.15 40.73 -9.86
C ASN A 869 17.31 41.84 -10.50
N THR A 870 17.21 41.87 -11.84
CA THR A 870 16.30 42.77 -12.55
C THR A 870 14.85 42.49 -12.18
N PHE A 871 14.44 41.22 -12.18
CA PHE A 871 13.08 40.82 -11.79
C PHE A 871 12.77 41.10 -10.31
N LYS A 872 13.78 41.04 -9.44
CA LYS A 872 13.67 41.31 -8.00
C LYS A 872 13.66 42.81 -7.70
N ALA A 873 14.39 43.61 -8.46
CA ALA A 873 14.49 45.07 -8.31
C ALA A 873 13.27 45.81 -8.87
N ALA A 874 12.71 45.32 -9.97
CA ALA A 874 11.46 45.81 -10.54
C ALA A 874 10.60 44.60 -10.94
N PRO A 875 9.95 43.92 -9.97
CA PRO A 875 8.96 42.91 -10.29
C PRO A 875 7.90 43.58 -11.17
N PRO A 876 7.53 43.00 -12.33
CA PRO A 876 6.57 43.63 -13.22
C PRO A 876 5.36 44.07 -12.42
N GLU A 877 5.02 45.36 -12.51
CA GLU A 877 3.92 45.97 -11.77
C GLU A 877 2.70 45.04 -11.89
N ALA A 878 2.11 44.68 -10.75
CA ALA A 878 0.74 44.22 -10.78
C ALA A 878 -0.04 45.35 -11.45
N SER A 879 -0.53 45.12 -12.67
CA SER A 879 -1.26 46.11 -13.46
C SER A 879 -2.11 46.99 -12.54
N ASN A 880 -1.84 48.30 -12.53
CA ASN A 880 -2.71 49.30 -11.91
C ASN A 880 -4.10 49.16 -12.55
N SER A 881 -4.97 48.37 -11.92
CA SER A 881 -6.40 48.55 -12.00
C SER A 881 -6.79 49.26 -10.71
N ASP A 882 -7.30 50.48 -10.81
CA ASP A 882 -7.83 51.31 -9.74
C ASP A 882 -9.03 50.66 -9.04
N ASP A 883 -8.82 49.53 -8.37
CA ASP A 883 -9.85 48.84 -7.61
C ASP A 883 -9.44 48.79 -6.13
N LYS A 884 -10.25 49.42 -5.29
CA LYS A 884 -10.03 49.73 -3.87
C LYS A 884 -10.08 48.48 -2.96
N ASP A 885 -9.79 47.30 -3.46
CA ASP A 885 -9.77 46.05 -2.69
C ASP A 885 -8.38 45.39 -2.72
N SER A 886 -7.38 46.10 -2.17
CA SER A 886 -5.99 45.67 -2.11
C SER A 886 -5.68 44.89 -0.82
N ARG A 887 -6.16 43.64 -0.74
CA ARG A 887 -5.60 42.60 0.14
C ARG A 887 -4.76 41.54 -0.59
N ARG A 888 -4.40 41.78 -1.86
CA ARG A 888 -3.46 40.93 -2.63
C ARG A 888 -2.04 41.03 -2.06
N LYS A 889 -1.58 40.00 -1.34
CA LYS A 889 -0.12 39.81 -1.18
C LYS A 889 0.48 39.35 -2.52
N PRO A 890 1.65 39.88 -2.93
CA PRO A 890 2.26 39.56 -4.22
C PRO A 890 2.71 38.09 -4.29
N LYS A 891 2.56 37.46 -5.47
CA LYS A 891 3.15 36.15 -5.78
C LYS A 891 4.60 36.12 -5.30
N ASN A 892 5.02 35.04 -4.64
CA ASN A 892 6.41 34.86 -4.25
C ASN A 892 7.33 35.08 -5.48
N PRO A 893 8.18 36.12 -5.49
CA PRO A 893 8.91 36.54 -6.69
C PRO A 893 9.72 35.39 -7.31
N ALA A 894 10.25 34.47 -6.51
CA ALA A 894 11.06 33.34 -6.98
C ALA A 894 10.28 32.38 -7.88
N MET A 895 9.01 32.09 -7.53
CA MET A 895 8.17 31.19 -8.34
C MET A 895 7.70 31.86 -9.63
N ALA A 896 7.35 33.14 -9.56
CA ALA A 896 6.95 33.92 -10.74
C ALA A 896 8.11 34.05 -11.74
N PHE A 897 9.32 34.30 -11.23
CA PHE A 897 10.53 34.29 -12.03
C PHE A 897 10.76 32.91 -12.68
N ALA A 898 10.69 31.82 -11.92
CA ALA A 898 10.88 30.47 -12.47
C ALA A 898 9.87 30.14 -13.60
N GLU A 899 8.61 30.59 -13.49
CA GLU A 899 7.60 30.44 -14.53
C GLU A 899 7.90 31.29 -15.76
N MET A 900 8.29 32.55 -15.57
CA MET A 900 8.71 33.46 -16.64
C MET A 900 9.88 32.86 -17.43
N VAL A 901 10.93 32.41 -16.76
CA VAL A 901 12.11 31.81 -17.40
C VAL A 901 11.72 30.53 -18.16
N ALA A 902 10.78 29.74 -17.66
CA ALA A 902 10.33 28.49 -18.28
C ALA A 902 9.45 28.69 -19.53
N THR A 903 8.76 29.84 -19.64
CA THR A 903 7.76 30.13 -20.68
C THR A 903 8.24 31.19 -21.67
N LYS A 904 8.67 32.34 -21.15
CA LYS A 904 9.17 33.47 -21.92
C LYS A 904 10.67 33.38 -22.18
N GLY A 905 11.44 32.68 -21.35
CA GLY A 905 12.88 32.54 -21.49
C GLY A 905 13.67 33.76 -21.02
N ILE A 906 15.00 33.66 -21.10
CA ILE A 906 15.97 34.70 -20.78
C ILE A 906 16.98 34.85 -21.92
N GLU A 907 17.67 35.97 -21.98
CA GLU A 907 18.75 36.19 -22.94
C GLU A 907 20.07 35.63 -22.44
N ILE A 908 20.76 34.88 -23.31
CA ILE A 908 22.11 34.36 -23.07
C ILE A 908 22.87 34.47 -24.39
N GLY A 909 23.90 35.32 -24.44
CA GLY A 909 24.76 35.48 -25.62
C GLY A 909 23.99 35.84 -26.91
N GLY A 910 23.02 36.74 -26.83
CA GLY A 910 22.19 37.18 -27.96
C GLY A 910 21.11 36.19 -28.41
N ARG A 911 20.89 35.09 -27.67
CA ARG A 911 19.84 34.10 -27.94
C ARG A 911 18.85 34.02 -26.79
N LYS A 912 17.57 33.92 -27.12
CA LYS A 912 16.49 33.70 -26.16
C LYS A 912 16.36 32.22 -25.82
N VAL A 913 16.61 31.87 -24.56
CA VAL A 913 16.66 30.48 -24.07
C VAL A 913 15.61 30.27 -22.98
N THR A 914 14.77 29.25 -23.15
CA THR A 914 13.84 28.83 -22.09
C THR A 914 14.51 27.84 -21.14
N VAL A 915 14.44 28.10 -19.84
CA VAL A 915 15.10 27.26 -18.82
C VAL A 915 14.08 26.73 -17.84
N ARG A 916 13.91 25.40 -17.83
CA ARG A 916 13.02 24.72 -16.88
C ARG A 916 13.78 24.06 -15.72
N ARG A 917 15.00 23.63 -15.99
CA ARG A 917 15.88 22.94 -15.03
C ARG A 917 17.30 23.41 -15.22
N VAL A 918 18.02 23.55 -14.11
CA VAL A 918 19.43 23.92 -14.07
C VAL A 918 20.26 22.76 -13.53
N ARG A 919 21.55 22.72 -13.90
CA ARG A 919 22.51 21.76 -13.34
C ARG A 919 23.10 22.35 -12.06
N MET A 920 22.83 21.70 -10.94
CA MET A 920 23.24 22.14 -9.61
C MET A 920 24.42 21.30 -9.12
N CYS A 921 25.48 21.95 -8.64
CA CYS A 921 26.58 21.28 -7.96
C CYS A 921 26.30 21.17 -6.45
N GLU A 922 26.58 20.01 -5.88
CA GLU A 922 26.57 19.78 -4.44
C GLU A 922 27.68 18.81 -4.05
N GLU A 923 28.15 18.89 -2.80
CA GLU A 923 29.20 18.01 -2.29
C GLU A 923 28.56 16.88 -1.45
N LEU A 924 28.81 15.63 -1.83
CA LEU A 924 28.22 14.45 -1.18
C LEU A 924 29.23 13.32 -1.03
N GLY A 925 29.09 12.55 0.06
CA GLY A 925 29.64 11.20 0.15
C GLY A 925 28.84 10.28 -0.77
N VAL A 926 29.50 9.66 -1.75
CA VAL A 926 28.82 8.90 -2.81
C VAL A 926 29.45 7.55 -3.08
N VAL A 927 28.67 6.71 -3.74
CA VAL A 927 29.08 5.44 -4.33
C VAL A 927 29.18 5.64 -5.84
N PRO A 928 30.40 5.60 -6.44
CA PRO A 928 30.56 5.70 -7.87
C PRO A 928 30.14 4.40 -8.57
N ILE A 929 29.42 4.53 -9.68
CA ILE A 929 29.16 3.41 -10.59
C ILE A 929 30.15 3.50 -11.74
N LYS A 930 30.96 2.45 -11.84
CA LYS A 930 31.98 2.28 -12.88
C LYS A 930 31.37 1.61 -14.10
N ASP A 931 31.78 2.09 -15.27
CA ASP A 931 31.53 1.38 -16.51
C ASP A 931 32.32 0.07 -16.51
N ARG A 932 31.68 -1.03 -16.93
CA ARG A 932 32.29 -2.38 -16.82
C ARG A 932 33.43 -2.59 -17.81
N LYS A 933 33.42 -1.93 -18.96
CA LYS A 933 34.45 -2.08 -20.00
C LYS A 933 35.68 -1.22 -19.68
N THR A 934 35.44 0.03 -19.28
CA THR A 934 36.50 1.03 -19.10
C THR A 934 36.96 1.21 -17.65
N GLY A 935 36.20 0.71 -16.67
CA GLY A 935 36.45 0.92 -15.24
C GLY A 935 36.21 2.35 -14.74
N LYS A 936 35.90 3.30 -15.64
CA LYS A 936 35.75 4.72 -15.30
C LYS A 936 34.38 4.99 -14.64
N PRO A 937 34.33 5.77 -13.54
CA PRO A 937 33.07 6.23 -12.95
C PRO A 937 32.28 7.11 -13.94
N TYR A 938 31.00 6.80 -14.17
CA TYR A 938 30.14 7.60 -15.07
C TYR A 938 28.92 8.24 -14.38
N LYS A 939 28.61 7.78 -13.17
CA LYS A 939 27.58 8.37 -12.29
C LYS A 939 27.84 7.95 -10.86
N ALA A 940 27.16 8.58 -9.92
CA ALA A 940 27.25 8.26 -8.50
C ALA A 940 25.87 8.26 -7.83
N TYR A 941 25.78 7.58 -6.69
CA TYR A 941 24.58 7.58 -5.84
C TYR A 941 24.96 7.90 -4.40
N LYS A 942 24.10 8.61 -3.67
CA LYS A 942 24.25 8.78 -2.23
C LYS A 942 23.90 7.45 -1.53
N PRO A 943 24.77 6.85 -0.70
CA PRO A 943 24.48 5.61 0.01
C PRO A 943 23.28 5.78 0.97
N ASP A 944 22.53 4.69 1.22
CA ASP A 944 21.35 4.70 2.07
C ASP A 944 21.59 3.90 3.35
N GLY A 945 21.73 4.62 4.46
CA GLY A 945 21.89 4.07 5.80
C GLY A 945 23.19 3.33 6.06
N ASN A 946 23.33 2.90 7.32
CA ASN A 946 24.48 2.17 7.83
C ASN A 946 24.06 0.72 8.16
N ALA A 947 24.93 -0.25 7.91
CA ALA A 947 24.67 -1.65 8.26
C ALA A 947 24.92 -1.88 9.74
N PHE A 948 26.09 -1.46 10.21
CA PHE A 948 26.51 -1.60 11.60
C PHE A 948 27.68 -0.65 11.90
N ASN A 949 28.00 -0.57 13.18
CA ASN A 949 29.16 0.12 13.72
C ASN A 949 30.08 -0.90 14.38
N GLU A 950 31.38 -0.82 14.10
CA GLU A 950 32.38 -1.63 14.79
C GLU A 950 33.21 -0.75 15.71
N VAL A 951 33.33 -1.16 16.96
CA VAL A 951 34.17 -0.52 17.95
C VAL A 951 35.51 -1.24 18.00
N TYR A 952 36.58 -0.48 17.85
CA TYR A 952 37.97 -0.96 17.88
C TYR A 952 38.71 -0.34 19.05
N GLU A 953 39.53 -1.13 19.72
CA GLU A 953 40.52 -0.66 20.69
C GLU A 953 41.86 -0.47 19.97
N LEU A 954 42.36 0.75 19.99
CA LEU A 954 43.66 1.12 19.45
C LEU A 954 44.79 0.63 20.38
N PRO A 955 46.05 0.57 19.91
CA PRO A 955 47.19 0.16 20.75
C PRO A 955 47.40 1.02 22.00
N ASN A 956 46.98 2.30 21.97
CA ASN A 956 47.00 3.20 23.12
C ASN A 956 45.84 2.96 24.11
N GLY A 957 45.02 1.92 23.91
CA GLY A 957 43.86 1.58 24.72
C GLY A 957 42.60 2.39 24.42
N ASN A 958 42.63 3.39 23.54
CA ASN A 958 41.44 4.19 23.25
C ASN A 958 40.45 3.43 22.35
N TRP A 959 39.15 3.62 22.59
CA TRP A 959 38.11 3.07 21.73
C TRP A 959 37.71 4.06 20.63
N ILE A 960 37.69 3.57 19.39
CA ILE A 960 37.21 4.29 18.22
C ILE A 960 36.06 3.53 17.54
N SER A 961 35.11 4.29 17.02
CA SER A 961 33.91 3.80 16.37
C SER A 961 34.04 3.94 14.85
N VAL A 962 33.85 2.84 14.11
CA VAL A 962 33.91 2.79 12.65
C VAL A 962 32.56 2.38 12.10
N VAL A 963 31.92 3.29 11.37
CA VAL A 963 30.61 3.03 10.74
C VAL A 963 30.79 2.38 9.38
N ILE A 964 30.15 1.22 9.19
CA ILE A 964 30.11 0.53 7.91
C ILE A 964 28.79 0.82 7.21
N ARG A 965 28.86 1.37 6.00
CA ARG A 965 27.67 1.70 5.20
C ARG A 965 27.00 0.42 4.72
N ARG A 966 25.68 0.45 4.54
CA ARG A 966 24.95 -0.71 4.04
C ARG A 966 25.40 -1.13 2.64
N PHE A 967 25.77 -0.16 1.80
CA PHE A 967 26.33 -0.45 0.49
C PHE A 967 27.62 -1.30 0.59
N ASP A 968 28.56 -0.91 1.45
CA ASP A 968 29.87 -1.56 1.58
C ASP A 968 29.70 -2.99 2.11
N ALA A 969 28.93 -3.17 3.17
CA ALA A 969 28.66 -4.47 3.78
C ALA A 969 27.99 -5.49 2.84
N ASN A 970 27.44 -5.03 1.71
CA ASN A 970 26.77 -5.85 0.72
C ASN A 970 27.58 -6.01 -0.59
N GLN A 971 28.84 -5.56 -0.65
CA GLN A 971 29.72 -5.88 -1.76
C GLN A 971 30.18 -7.35 -1.71
N PRO A 972 30.38 -8.03 -2.86
CA PRO A 972 30.78 -9.44 -2.90
C PRO A 972 32.11 -9.74 -2.19
N ASP A 973 33.02 -8.77 -2.19
CA ASP A 973 34.38 -8.80 -1.66
C ASP A 973 34.51 -8.10 -0.30
N PHE A 974 33.40 -7.78 0.36
CA PHE A 974 33.42 -7.04 1.62
C PHE A 974 34.19 -7.78 2.73
N SER A 975 35.23 -7.13 3.24
CA SER A 975 35.93 -7.50 4.47
C SER A 975 35.85 -6.36 5.47
N SER A 976 35.39 -6.64 6.69
CA SER A 976 35.38 -5.62 7.75
C SER A 976 36.79 -5.24 8.21
N ALA A 977 37.80 -6.06 7.92
CA ALA A 977 39.19 -5.76 8.26
C ALA A 977 39.76 -4.58 7.46
N ASP A 978 39.22 -4.32 6.26
CA ASP A 978 39.68 -3.25 5.37
C ASP A 978 39.32 -1.86 5.91
N PHE A 979 38.36 -1.80 6.84
CA PHE A 979 37.91 -0.59 7.52
C PHE A 979 38.58 -0.41 8.89
N ARG A 980 39.54 -1.29 9.24
CA ARG A 980 40.25 -1.20 10.52
C ARG A 980 41.07 0.10 10.57
N PRO A 981 40.94 0.91 11.64
CA PRO A 981 41.60 2.22 11.70
C PRO A 981 43.11 2.13 11.94
N HIS A 982 43.61 0.99 12.42
CA HIS A 982 45.04 0.75 12.66
C HIS A 982 45.32 -0.77 12.58
N PRO A 983 46.44 -1.24 11.99
CA PRO A 983 46.70 -2.68 11.81
C PRO A 983 46.61 -3.51 13.10
N ALA A 984 47.16 -2.99 14.20
CA ALA A 984 47.13 -3.60 15.53
C ALA A 984 45.85 -3.32 16.35
N ALA A 985 44.85 -2.62 15.79
CA ALA A 985 43.61 -2.37 16.52
C ALA A 985 42.79 -3.65 16.70
N ARG A 986 42.35 -3.92 17.93
CA ARG A 986 41.53 -5.09 18.28
C ARG A 986 40.05 -4.75 18.17
N LYS A 987 39.28 -5.55 17.43
CA LYS A 987 37.81 -5.37 17.40
C LYS A 987 37.22 -5.74 18.77
N VAL A 988 36.49 -4.81 19.37
CA VAL A 988 35.86 -4.95 20.69
C VAL A 988 34.46 -5.51 20.55
N MET A 989 33.63 -4.88 19.72
CA MET A 989 32.23 -5.26 19.49
C MET A 989 31.69 -4.71 18.16
N ARG A 990 30.55 -5.27 17.73
CA ARG A 990 29.75 -4.76 16.61
C ARG A 990 28.35 -4.40 17.11
N LEU A 991 27.89 -3.20 16.78
CA LEU A 991 26.60 -2.63 17.16
C LEU A 991 25.74 -2.39 15.91
N HIS A 992 24.50 -2.85 15.94
CA HIS A 992 23.45 -2.54 14.98
C HIS A 992 22.42 -1.61 15.63
N ILE A 993 21.60 -0.96 14.81
CA ILE A 993 20.39 -0.31 15.31
C ILE A 993 19.51 -1.38 15.99
N ASP A 994 18.87 -0.99 17.10
CA ASP A 994 18.07 -1.84 17.99
C ASP A 994 18.84 -2.91 18.78
N ASP A 995 20.18 -2.95 18.70
CA ASP A 995 20.96 -3.68 19.71
C ASP A 995 20.76 -3.03 21.09
N LEU A 996 20.65 -3.88 22.12
CA LEU A 996 20.69 -3.44 23.50
C LEU A 996 22.13 -3.45 24.02
N VAL A 997 22.45 -2.41 24.77
CA VAL A 997 23.73 -2.23 25.46
C VAL A 997 23.47 -1.87 26.93
N ALA A 998 24.43 -2.16 27.79
CA ALA A 998 24.43 -1.68 29.16
C ALA A 998 25.61 -0.73 29.38
N VAL A 999 25.38 0.29 30.19
CA VAL A 999 26.39 1.24 30.68
C VAL A 999 26.24 1.39 32.19
N ASP A 1000 27.31 1.82 32.84
CA ASP A 1000 27.33 2.35 34.19
C ASP A 1000 27.21 3.88 34.11
N ASP A 1001 26.21 4.42 34.79
CA ASP A 1001 25.96 5.85 34.90
C ASP A 1001 25.72 6.20 36.37
N GLY A 1002 26.72 6.78 37.02
CA GLY A 1002 26.65 7.12 38.45
C GLY A 1002 26.52 5.92 39.39
N GLY A 1003 27.11 4.77 39.04
CA GLY A 1003 27.03 3.54 39.84
C GLY A 1003 25.74 2.73 39.62
N GLN A 1004 24.87 3.18 38.71
CA GLN A 1004 23.65 2.46 38.32
C GLN A 1004 23.77 1.87 36.91
N ARG A 1005 23.32 0.63 36.77
CA ARG A 1005 23.24 -0.02 35.45
C ARG A 1005 22.07 0.55 34.66
N ARG A 1006 22.35 1.18 33.54
CA ARG A 1006 21.34 1.59 32.54
C ARG A 1006 21.37 0.65 31.34
N VAL A 1007 20.18 0.25 30.87
CA VAL A 1007 20.02 -0.59 29.67
C VAL A 1007 19.45 0.29 28.56
N LEU A 1008 20.22 0.41 27.49
CA LEU A 1008 19.97 1.37 26.42
C LEU A 1008 19.87 0.65 25.08
N ARG A 1009 19.10 1.23 24.16
CA ARG A 1009 18.95 0.81 22.78
C ARG A 1009 19.79 1.70 21.86
N VAL A 1010 20.47 1.09 20.90
CA VAL A 1010 21.17 1.81 19.82
C VAL A 1010 20.15 2.37 18.83
N VAL A 1011 20.03 3.70 18.73
CA VAL A 1011 19.03 4.37 17.89
C VAL A 1011 19.62 4.87 16.57
N LYS A 1012 20.87 5.35 16.61
CA LYS A 1012 21.53 5.93 15.44
C LYS A 1012 23.03 5.64 15.46
N LEU A 1013 23.54 5.33 14.28
CA LEU A 1013 24.96 5.12 14.02
C LEU A 1013 25.42 6.25 13.09
N SER A 1014 26.21 7.21 13.58
CA SER A 1014 26.72 8.29 12.74
C SER A 1014 28.07 8.84 13.20
N GLY A 1015 29.02 8.97 12.27
CA GLY A 1015 30.35 9.48 12.57
C GLY A 1015 31.09 8.56 13.56
N GLN A 1016 31.79 9.17 14.52
CA GLN A 1016 32.50 8.45 15.60
C GLN A 1016 31.69 8.36 16.90
N LYS A 1017 30.43 8.80 16.89
CA LYS A 1017 29.53 8.79 18.07
C LYS A 1017 28.47 7.70 17.94
N ILE A 1018 28.06 7.17 19.09
CA ILE A 1018 26.97 6.21 19.21
C ILE A 1018 25.83 6.92 19.93
N THR A 1019 24.64 6.89 19.32
CA THR A 1019 23.44 7.52 19.88
C THR A 1019 22.56 6.45 20.51
N LEU A 1020 22.31 6.59 21.81
CA LEU A 1020 21.57 5.65 22.64
C LEU A 1020 20.31 6.31 23.23
N ALA A 1021 19.28 5.50 23.49
CA ALA A 1021 18.08 5.88 24.23
C ALA A 1021 17.72 4.78 25.23
N ASP A 1022 17.05 5.09 26.34
CA ASP A 1022 16.56 4.04 27.25
C ASP A 1022 15.63 3.09 26.51
N HIS A 1023 15.69 1.80 26.85
CA HIS A 1023 14.99 0.75 26.11
C HIS A 1023 13.45 0.94 26.10
N PHE A 1024 12.91 1.68 27.08
CA PHE A 1024 11.48 1.91 27.23
C PHE A 1024 10.99 3.15 26.46
N GLU A 1025 11.88 4.01 25.95
CA GLU A 1025 11.49 5.25 25.28
C GLU A 1025 10.79 4.99 23.94
N ALA A 1026 9.62 5.63 23.77
CA ALA A 1026 8.73 5.50 22.62
C ALA A 1026 8.40 6.88 21.99
N GLY A 1027 7.47 6.89 21.03
CA GLY A 1027 7.05 8.10 20.33
C GLY A 1027 8.10 8.60 19.33
N ALA A 1028 7.93 9.85 18.88
CA ALA A 1028 8.81 10.49 17.90
C ALA A 1028 10.11 10.98 18.56
N LEU A 1029 11.02 10.06 18.91
CA LEU A 1029 12.25 10.36 19.67
C LEU A 1029 13.06 11.54 19.14
N LYS A 1030 13.15 11.73 17.82
CA LYS A 1030 13.85 12.89 17.23
C LYS A 1030 13.15 14.22 17.55
N SER A 1031 11.83 14.26 17.48
CA SER A 1031 11.05 15.47 17.81
C SER A 1031 11.14 15.76 19.31
N ARG A 1032 11.05 14.72 20.14
CA ARG A 1032 11.21 14.80 21.60
C ARG A 1032 12.59 15.30 22.01
N ASP A 1033 13.64 14.78 21.40
CA ASP A 1033 15.01 15.26 21.65
C ASP A 1033 15.19 16.74 21.27
N ALA A 1034 14.56 17.19 20.17
CA ALA A 1034 14.62 18.56 19.70
C ALA A 1034 13.76 19.55 20.52
N ASP A 1035 12.70 19.07 21.18
CA ASP A 1035 11.86 19.86 22.07
C ASP A 1035 12.59 20.14 23.38
N LYS A 1036 12.73 21.42 23.75
CA LYS A 1036 13.44 21.80 24.98
C LYS A 1036 12.66 21.41 26.24
N GLU A 1037 11.34 21.30 26.14
CA GLU A 1037 10.45 20.99 27.26
C GLU A 1037 10.18 19.49 27.42
N ASP A 1038 10.64 18.63 26.49
CA ASP A 1038 10.57 17.18 26.68
C ASP A 1038 11.80 16.71 27.49
N PRO A 1039 11.59 15.95 28.58
CA PRO A 1039 12.68 15.44 29.43
C PRO A 1039 13.58 14.43 28.71
N PHE A 1040 13.11 13.79 27.64
CA PHE A 1040 13.92 12.84 26.90
C PHE A 1040 14.99 13.54 26.07
N LYS A 1041 16.22 13.05 26.22
CA LYS A 1041 17.38 13.43 25.41
C LYS A 1041 18.18 12.19 25.06
N TYR A 1042 18.71 12.15 23.83
CA TYR A 1042 19.62 11.06 23.46
C TYR A 1042 20.90 11.09 24.29
N LEU A 1043 21.39 9.90 24.66
CA LEU A 1043 22.77 9.76 25.11
C LEU A 1043 23.67 9.59 23.87
N GLU A 1044 24.24 10.70 23.39
CA GLU A 1044 25.15 10.71 22.24
C GLU A 1044 26.61 10.95 22.69
N LYS A 1045 27.42 9.90 22.71
CA LYS A 1045 28.81 9.93 23.19
C LYS A 1045 29.76 9.22 22.23
N SER A 1046 31.06 9.53 22.32
CA SER A 1046 32.10 8.79 21.57
C SER A 1046 32.33 7.40 22.18
N ALA A 1047 32.87 6.47 21.40
CA ALA A 1047 33.16 5.12 21.90
C ALA A 1047 34.11 5.12 23.12
N ASN A 1048 35.06 6.05 23.18
CA ASN A 1048 35.97 6.15 24.31
C ASN A 1048 35.29 6.61 25.61
N VAL A 1049 34.34 7.55 25.53
CA VAL A 1049 33.55 7.96 26.71
C VAL A 1049 32.62 6.82 27.14
N LEU A 1050 32.05 6.09 26.19
CA LEU A 1050 31.24 4.92 26.50
C LEU A 1050 32.08 3.78 27.11
N LYS A 1051 33.37 3.66 26.77
CA LYS A 1051 34.31 2.75 27.45
C LYS A 1051 34.41 3.07 28.94
N SER A 1052 34.60 4.34 29.31
CA SER A 1052 34.64 4.75 30.72
C SER A 1052 33.31 4.54 31.44
N MET A 1053 32.20 4.57 30.71
CA MET A 1053 30.87 4.20 31.21
C MET A 1053 30.63 2.67 31.17
N GLY A 1054 31.65 1.83 31.00
CA GLY A 1054 31.51 0.38 31.02
C GLY A 1054 30.59 -0.20 29.93
N LEU A 1055 30.55 0.44 28.75
CA LEU A 1055 29.71 0.00 27.63
C LEU A 1055 29.97 -1.45 27.26
N ARG A 1056 28.88 -2.21 27.18
CA ARG A 1056 28.87 -3.61 26.77
C ARG A 1056 27.57 -3.97 26.06
N LYS A 1057 27.65 -4.90 25.12
CA LYS A 1057 26.47 -5.44 24.45
C LYS A 1057 25.79 -6.45 25.38
N VAL A 1058 24.47 -6.37 25.50
CA VAL A 1058 23.67 -7.31 26.30
C VAL A 1058 22.72 -8.10 25.40
N GLY A 1059 22.50 -9.37 25.75
CA GLY A 1059 21.49 -10.21 25.12
C GLY A 1059 20.12 -9.97 25.77
N ILE A 1060 19.06 -10.10 24.99
CA ILE A 1060 17.68 -10.08 25.50
C ILE A 1060 16.84 -11.13 24.77
N ASP A 1061 16.06 -11.91 25.52
CA ASP A 1061 15.09 -12.83 24.94
C ASP A 1061 13.73 -12.16 24.70
N GLU A 1062 12.77 -12.89 24.14
CA GLU A 1062 11.46 -12.38 23.75
C GLU A 1062 10.63 -11.91 24.95
N ILE A 1063 10.86 -12.48 26.13
CA ILE A 1063 10.18 -12.12 27.37
C ILE A 1063 10.94 -11.05 28.16
N GLY A 1064 12.03 -10.50 27.61
CA GLY A 1064 12.74 -9.39 28.22
C GLY A 1064 13.77 -9.77 29.28
N ARG A 1065 14.17 -11.05 29.37
CA ARG A 1065 15.27 -11.46 30.25
C ARG A 1065 16.61 -11.09 29.63
N LEU A 1066 17.43 -10.41 30.42
CA LEU A 1066 18.75 -9.95 30.02
C LEU A 1066 19.83 -11.01 30.27
N THR A 1067 20.75 -11.12 29.32
CA THR A 1067 22.05 -11.79 29.51
C THR A 1067 23.13 -10.72 29.42
N ASP A 1068 23.74 -10.39 30.55
CA ASP A 1068 24.77 -9.38 30.66
C ASP A 1068 26.12 -10.06 30.93
N PRO A 1069 27.09 -10.02 29.99
CA PRO A 1069 28.40 -10.65 30.18
C PRO A 1069 29.32 -9.87 31.13
N GLY A 1070 28.91 -8.69 31.62
CA GLY A 1070 29.74 -7.78 32.40
C GLY A 1070 30.69 -6.95 31.51
N PRO A 1071 31.32 -5.88 32.07
CA PRO A 1071 32.29 -5.07 31.33
C PRO A 1071 33.44 -5.95 30.82
N GLN A 1072 33.88 -5.73 29.58
CA GLN A 1072 35.08 -6.41 29.08
C GLN A 1072 36.28 -5.96 29.93
N GLN A 1073 36.71 -6.79 30.88
CA GLN A 1073 37.94 -6.56 31.62
C GLN A 1073 39.11 -6.58 30.63
N ALA A 1074 39.96 -5.56 30.70
CA ALA A 1074 41.26 -5.65 30.05
C ALA A 1074 41.96 -6.88 30.62
N LYS A 1075 42.21 -7.90 29.79
CA LYS A 1075 43.18 -8.93 30.16
C LYS A 1075 44.47 -8.18 30.45
N SER A 1076 44.83 -8.05 31.72
CA SER A 1076 46.18 -7.70 32.13
C SER A 1076 47.11 -8.67 31.39
N GLY A 1077 48.15 -8.13 30.78
CA GLY A 1077 49.12 -8.91 30.03
C GLY A 1077 49.81 -9.93 30.92
N GLY A 1078 49.23 -11.12 31.04
CA GLY A 1078 50.00 -12.33 31.30
C GLY A 1078 50.70 -12.68 30.02
N LYS A 1079 52.02 -12.44 29.97
CA LYS A 1079 52.89 -13.05 28.96
C LYS A 1079 52.59 -14.55 28.95
N ALA A 1080 52.16 -15.07 27.81
CA ALA A 1080 52.27 -16.49 27.55
C ALA A 1080 53.77 -16.82 27.56
N ALA A 1081 54.15 -17.70 28.49
CA ALA A 1081 55.33 -18.55 28.35
C ALA A 1081 54.84 -19.88 27.77
#